data_AF-A0A950SFS2-F1
#
_entry.id   AF-A0A950SFS2-F1
#
_cell.length_a   1.000
_cell.length_b   1.000
_cell.length_c   1.000
_cell.angle_alpha   90.00
_cell.angle_beta   90.00
_cell.angle_gamma   90.00
#
_symmetry.space_group_name_H-M   'P 1'
#
loop_
_entity.id
_entity.type
_entity.pdbx_description
1 polymer ?
#
loop_
_entity_poly.entity_id
_entity_poly.type
_entity_poly.pdbx_seq_one_letter_code
_entity_poly.pdbx_strand_id
1 'polypeptide(L)'
;MNLRHFGRAQQMWVLVAACFVMFALFLFFVPGMTFAMWWPSLLAALVASAITVAAFQWWLGSVLARRDSSIQLLNRITAGDLSLAAREIQLATQSARMSAALRALVSNLERTIRRFAQLATDVATASSQISGRSRVLARGAGEQLLSTESTSASVGQIDQTINNVRTSMEELSANAEETSTSVLEMSASIEEVSRIADTLAEFVEQTSSAFEEMSASISQVAANTESFSSFATQTASSMVEMNATTEEIGKSAKQSAELARYVKDAASEGRVAVSGTVEGMRKIQVAVDEAKGALGELANRSQEIGEIVRVIDEIAGQTNLLALNAAIIAAQAGERGKGFAVVADEIRDLSERTSVSTDEIRTLIQNVQRAVDRAAEQMTISSDRVSDGVALTARAEQTLDKILDMTARSTNSIAEIARATDEQSRGSKAATAAIEEVTKMVQQTASATQQQSQTARKVGEQTSMVRDYTKHLKRAMSEQETGSRAISRAMENIMGLVQNVLESTSVLATESSAIVKAMGVIQQATRESNVSIGDLNQMANTLSHESTLLNSELDRFTLPTPTEGGKLITSTVLWQQLTLDPIFVGSAALGYMSKTIQAHLVMYGEGAELIPGLAERWEVLEQGHVYRFHLRHGVRFHNGRLFEAKDVHDSLVRLLLPELNSQSGWIMREVRGAADVTAGRTRTLSGIQVRDQHTVDIILEEPLAFFLSLLTMHEAAIIPAEEARDPERFRLHPVGAGPFRLAEATEGERVRVQRNRDYYVPGIPHLDEIEFRLDLRSFRDVAEAFLRGEVDVAHGVPLNLVSNLRSDPRIAPYILTTIQLHTSYFGYDCSVAPFNRVEVRQAINHAIDRDRINERVFAGLGVVAKSLLPPGLLGYDANLRGITHDPERARSLMRQAGVTSGLRVEYRTWDTDEFNNSGQLPLIVEDLAAIGIDVNVTMHSAVEARKPLFKAGHGMFFCGNWYADFPDSDNFFYVFFHSAANSIRGFYFHKPEIDAQIDEARRTNDSERREEIYRGLNQMVIREAPLATLFHERFFVLQKPEVRGLRTSLVPPPVRYHGTWIEE
;
A
#
# COMPACT_ATOMS: atom_id res chain seq x y z
N MET A 1 -14.75 -78.12 -11.33
CA MET A 1 -14.18 -79.22 -12.15
C MET A 1 -13.11 -79.91 -11.30
N ASN A 2 -13.50 -80.96 -10.58
CA ASN A 2 -12.63 -81.67 -9.64
C ASN A 2 -11.71 -82.63 -10.42
N LEU A 3 -10.48 -82.20 -10.68
CA LEU A 3 -9.39 -83.11 -11.03
C LEU A 3 -9.10 -83.99 -9.80
N ARG A 4 -9.74 -85.16 -9.79
CA ARG A 4 -9.51 -86.23 -8.81
C ARG A 4 -8.02 -86.54 -8.76
N HIS A 5 -7.53 -86.66 -7.53
CA HIS A 5 -6.19 -87.13 -7.21
C HIS A 5 -5.74 -88.24 -8.14
N PHE A 6 -4.64 -88.00 -8.87
CA PHE A 6 -3.83 -89.04 -9.48
C PHE A 6 -3.15 -89.85 -8.36
N GLY A 7 -3.94 -90.64 -7.65
CA GLY A 7 -3.50 -91.42 -6.50
C GLY A 7 -2.69 -92.63 -6.94
N ARG A 8 -1.93 -93.21 -5.99
CA ARG A 8 -1.06 -94.39 -6.21
C ARG A 8 -1.70 -95.51 -7.05
N ALA A 9 -3.02 -95.69 -6.96
CA ALA A 9 -3.77 -96.64 -7.77
C ALA A 9 -3.79 -96.28 -9.28
N GLN A 10 -4.09 -95.04 -9.65
CA GLN A 10 -4.06 -94.59 -11.05
C GLN A 10 -2.62 -94.53 -11.60
N GLN A 11 -1.64 -94.24 -10.74
CA GLN A 11 -0.20 -94.29 -11.07
C GLN A 11 0.25 -95.71 -11.40
N MET A 12 -0.23 -96.71 -10.63
CA MET A 12 -0.05 -98.12 -10.95
C MET A 12 -0.70 -98.47 -12.28
N TRP A 13 -1.90 -97.99 -12.57
CA TRP A 13 -2.60 -98.30 -13.81
C TRP A 13 -1.91 -97.71 -15.06
N VAL A 14 -1.27 -96.54 -14.98
CA VAL A 14 -0.47 -96.00 -16.10
C VAL A 14 0.83 -96.80 -16.29
N LEU A 15 1.51 -97.17 -15.20
CA LEU A 15 2.68 -98.06 -15.24
C LEU A 15 2.32 -99.44 -15.80
N VAL A 16 1.21 -100.01 -15.35
CA VAL A 16 0.67 -101.29 -15.82
C VAL A 16 0.27 -101.18 -17.28
N ALA A 17 -0.38 -100.10 -17.71
CA ALA A 17 -0.74 -99.88 -19.11
C ALA A 17 0.49 -99.70 -20.01
N ALA A 18 1.50 -98.93 -19.58
CA ALA A 18 2.77 -98.77 -20.31
C ALA A 18 3.55 -100.09 -20.39
N CYS A 19 3.61 -100.84 -19.29
CA CYS A 19 4.17 -102.19 -19.26
C CYS A 19 3.36 -103.16 -20.15
N PHE A 20 2.02 -103.05 -20.18
CA PHE A 20 1.17 -103.86 -21.06
C PHE A 20 1.40 -103.53 -22.54
N VAL A 21 1.57 -102.26 -22.89
CA VAL A 21 1.85 -101.83 -24.27
C VAL A 21 3.25 -102.29 -24.68
N MET A 22 4.26 -102.14 -23.82
CA MET A 22 5.61 -102.66 -24.06
C MET A 22 5.65 -104.19 -24.17
N PHE A 23 4.87 -104.89 -23.33
CA PHE A 23 4.73 -106.35 -23.36
C PHE A 23 3.95 -106.83 -24.57
N ALA A 24 2.90 -106.10 -25.00
CA ALA A 24 2.16 -106.38 -26.23
C ALA A 24 3.02 -106.15 -27.48
N LEU A 25 3.82 -105.08 -27.50
CA LEU A 25 4.84 -104.85 -28.53
C LEU A 25 5.88 -105.96 -28.55
N PHE A 26 6.35 -106.41 -27.39
CA PHE A 26 7.27 -107.55 -27.27
C PHE A 26 6.65 -108.84 -27.84
N LEU A 27 5.41 -109.17 -27.45
CA LEU A 27 4.66 -110.33 -27.95
C LEU A 27 4.42 -110.30 -29.47
N PHE A 28 4.32 -109.11 -30.08
CA PHE A 28 4.15 -108.98 -31.52
C PHE A 28 5.37 -109.47 -32.32
N PHE A 29 6.58 -109.40 -31.75
CA PHE A 29 7.82 -109.87 -32.39
C PHE A 29 8.19 -111.32 -32.06
N VAL A 30 7.51 -111.96 -31.09
CA VAL A 30 7.79 -113.34 -30.65
C VAL A 30 7.62 -114.43 -31.72
N PRO A 31 6.64 -114.39 -32.64
CA PRO A 31 6.37 -115.53 -33.55
C PRO A 31 7.49 -115.84 -34.57
N GLY A 32 8.43 -114.94 -34.79
CA GLY A 32 9.53 -115.10 -35.76
C GLY A 32 10.91 -115.31 -35.15
N MET A 33 11.04 -115.36 -33.83
CA MET A 33 12.34 -115.35 -33.15
C MET A 33 12.87 -116.75 -32.86
N THR A 34 14.06 -117.06 -33.36
CA THR A 34 14.79 -118.28 -33.02
C THR A 34 15.26 -118.26 -31.56
N PHE A 35 15.44 -119.44 -30.97
CA PHE A 35 15.82 -119.59 -29.55
C PHE A 35 17.07 -118.78 -29.16
N ALA A 36 18.01 -118.55 -30.09
CA ALA A 36 19.22 -117.76 -29.88
C ALA A 36 18.98 -116.23 -29.81
N MET A 37 17.93 -115.70 -30.46
CA MET A 37 17.58 -114.27 -30.44
C MET A 37 16.63 -113.90 -29.29
N TRP A 38 15.96 -114.90 -28.72
CA TRP A 38 14.98 -114.76 -27.65
C TRP A 38 15.59 -114.13 -26.39
N TRP A 39 16.75 -114.61 -25.95
CA TRP A 39 17.43 -114.08 -24.77
C TRP A 39 17.92 -112.63 -24.89
N PRO A 40 18.61 -112.23 -25.98
CA PRO A 40 19.03 -110.85 -26.15
C PRO A 40 17.87 -109.85 -26.21
N SER A 41 16.77 -110.19 -26.88
CA SER A 41 15.64 -109.26 -27.05
C SER A 41 14.75 -109.18 -25.81
N LEU A 42 14.62 -110.28 -25.07
CA LEU A 42 13.96 -110.31 -23.76
C LEU A 42 14.77 -109.50 -22.73
N LEU A 43 16.10 -109.58 -22.80
CA LEU A 43 17.00 -108.73 -22.01
C LEU A 43 16.86 -107.24 -22.41
N ALA A 44 16.82 -106.92 -23.70
CA ALA A 44 16.64 -105.55 -24.18
C ALA A 44 15.28 -104.95 -23.81
N ALA A 45 14.20 -105.74 -23.86
CA ALA A 45 12.86 -105.33 -23.44
C ALA A 45 12.76 -105.14 -21.91
N LEU A 46 13.43 -105.99 -21.13
CA LEU A 46 13.56 -105.82 -19.68
C LEU A 46 14.35 -104.56 -19.33
N VAL A 47 15.46 -104.29 -20.04
CA VAL A 47 16.28 -103.08 -19.83
C VAL A 47 15.52 -101.82 -20.25
N ALA A 48 14.84 -101.82 -21.39
CA ALA A 48 14.01 -100.69 -21.83
C ALA A 48 12.85 -100.44 -20.86
N SER A 49 12.17 -101.48 -20.38
CA SER A 49 11.12 -101.36 -19.36
C SER A 49 11.69 -100.84 -18.04
N ALA A 50 12.86 -101.32 -17.61
CA ALA A 50 13.54 -100.83 -16.41
C ALA A 50 13.93 -99.34 -16.54
N ILE A 51 14.44 -98.91 -17.69
CA ILE A 51 14.75 -97.50 -17.96
C ILE A 51 13.47 -96.65 -17.98
N THR A 52 12.38 -97.14 -18.57
CA THR A 52 11.10 -96.41 -18.64
C THR A 52 10.46 -96.30 -17.25
N VAL A 53 10.51 -97.36 -16.45
CA VAL A 53 10.07 -97.38 -15.05
C VAL A 53 10.94 -96.46 -14.21
N ALA A 54 12.26 -96.49 -14.37
CA ALA A 54 13.18 -95.61 -13.66
C ALA A 54 12.97 -94.14 -14.06
N ALA A 55 12.81 -93.84 -15.35
CA ALA A 55 12.52 -92.50 -15.85
C ALA A 55 11.15 -92.00 -15.37
N PHE A 56 10.13 -92.85 -15.35
CA PHE A 56 8.80 -92.52 -14.83
C PHE A 56 8.81 -92.36 -13.31
N GLN A 57 9.53 -93.20 -12.56
CA GLN A 57 9.68 -93.04 -11.11
C GLN A 57 10.51 -91.81 -10.75
N TRP A 58 11.53 -91.48 -11.54
CA TRP A 58 12.30 -90.25 -11.37
C TRP A 58 11.45 -89.02 -11.69
N TRP A 59 10.70 -89.04 -12.80
CA TRP A 59 9.75 -87.99 -13.14
C TRP A 59 8.64 -87.84 -12.07
N LEU A 60 8.01 -88.93 -11.65
CA LEU A 60 6.92 -88.95 -10.67
C LEU A 60 7.41 -88.58 -9.27
N GLY A 61 8.57 -89.09 -8.86
CA GLY A 61 9.25 -88.71 -7.62
C GLY A 61 9.57 -87.22 -7.62
N SER A 62 10.00 -86.68 -8.77
CA SER A 62 10.20 -85.23 -8.91
C SER A 62 8.88 -84.45 -8.83
N VAL A 63 7.76 -84.95 -9.37
CA VAL A 63 6.44 -84.29 -9.31
C VAL A 63 5.82 -84.35 -7.90
N LEU A 64 5.96 -85.48 -7.20
CA LEU A 64 5.46 -85.64 -5.83
C LEU A 64 6.29 -84.83 -4.82
N ALA A 65 7.61 -84.84 -4.95
CA ALA A 65 8.50 -84.00 -4.14
C ALA A 65 8.15 -82.51 -4.31
N ARG A 66 7.87 -82.06 -5.54
CA ARG A 66 7.39 -80.69 -5.82
C ARG A 66 6.10 -80.34 -5.09
N ARG A 67 5.13 -81.26 -5.08
CA ARG A 67 3.85 -81.04 -4.38
C ARG A 67 4.05 -80.95 -2.87
N ASP A 68 4.89 -81.80 -2.29
CA ASP A 68 5.19 -81.78 -0.85
C ASP A 68 5.88 -80.48 -0.43
N SER A 69 6.85 -79.98 -1.21
CA SER A 69 7.50 -78.70 -0.92
C SER A 69 6.51 -77.52 -0.92
N SER A 70 5.58 -77.48 -1.89
CA SER A 70 4.53 -76.45 -1.91
C SER A 70 3.56 -76.56 -0.74
N ILE A 71 3.21 -77.78 -0.29
CA ILE A 71 2.34 -78.00 0.88
C ILE A 71 3.06 -77.58 2.17
N GLN A 72 4.34 -77.91 2.31
CA GLN A 72 5.14 -77.50 3.47
C GLN A 72 5.24 -75.98 3.58
N LEU A 73 5.42 -75.27 2.45
CA LEU A 73 5.40 -73.81 2.41
C LEU A 73 4.04 -73.26 2.88
N LEU A 74 2.93 -73.82 2.36
CA LEU A 74 1.59 -73.38 2.75
C LEU A 74 1.34 -73.62 4.25
N ASN A 75 1.78 -74.76 4.77
CA ASN A 75 1.68 -75.10 6.19
C ASN A 75 2.46 -74.13 7.07
N ARG A 76 3.67 -73.69 6.66
CA ARG A 76 4.44 -72.65 7.36
C ARG A 76 3.69 -71.33 7.41
N ILE A 77 3.13 -70.87 6.29
CA ILE A 77 2.32 -69.64 6.23
C ILE A 77 1.09 -69.75 7.14
N THR A 78 0.36 -70.87 7.10
CA THR A 78 -0.82 -71.08 7.97
C THR A 78 -0.45 -71.23 9.45
N ALA A 79 0.80 -71.61 9.75
CA ALA A 79 1.33 -71.66 11.11
C ALA A 79 1.83 -70.28 11.60
N GLY A 80 1.69 -69.22 10.80
CA GLY A 80 2.08 -67.85 11.16
C GLY A 80 3.50 -67.46 10.74
N ASP A 81 4.27 -68.34 10.09
CA ASP A 81 5.61 -67.98 9.61
C ASP A 81 5.51 -67.09 8.35
N LEU A 82 5.65 -65.79 8.57
CA LEU A 82 5.68 -64.74 7.53
C LEU A 82 7.12 -64.28 7.24
N SER A 83 8.12 -64.87 7.89
CA SER A 83 9.56 -64.57 7.70
C SER A 83 10.18 -65.25 6.47
N LEU A 84 9.34 -65.94 5.70
CA LEU A 84 9.72 -66.70 4.51
C LEU A 84 10.39 -65.82 3.46
N ALA A 85 11.67 -66.10 3.20
CA ALA A 85 12.44 -65.38 2.20
C ALA A 85 11.87 -65.63 0.79
N ALA A 86 11.99 -64.60 -0.07
CA ALA A 86 11.61 -64.66 -1.48
C ALA A 86 12.13 -65.92 -2.20
N ARG A 87 13.38 -66.31 -1.93
CA ARG A 87 14.03 -67.50 -2.51
C ARG A 87 13.38 -68.82 -2.07
N GLU A 88 12.97 -68.93 -0.80
CA GLU A 88 12.29 -70.12 -0.27
C GLU A 88 10.94 -70.35 -0.96
N ILE A 89 10.17 -69.27 -1.12
CA ILE A 89 8.88 -69.29 -1.82
C ILE A 89 9.06 -69.69 -3.30
N GLN A 90 10.14 -69.24 -3.94
CA GLN A 90 10.42 -69.56 -5.35
C GLN A 90 10.87 -71.00 -5.56
N LEU A 91 11.76 -71.50 -4.71
CA LEU A 91 12.22 -72.89 -4.73
C LEU A 91 11.08 -73.88 -4.48
N ALA A 92 10.17 -73.56 -3.56
CA ALA A 92 9.08 -74.44 -3.15
C ALA A 92 7.90 -74.48 -4.15
N THR A 93 7.67 -73.40 -4.90
CA THR A 93 6.53 -73.33 -5.85
C THR A 93 6.89 -73.76 -7.27
N GLN A 94 8.16 -73.58 -7.70
CA GLN A 94 8.68 -73.89 -9.06
C GLN A 94 7.82 -73.36 -10.24
N SER A 95 6.89 -72.45 -9.95
CA SER A 95 6.01 -71.76 -10.87
C SER A 95 6.10 -70.29 -10.55
N ALA A 96 6.60 -69.50 -11.50
CA ALA A 96 6.79 -68.06 -11.30
C ALA A 96 5.49 -67.37 -10.87
N ARG A 97 4.34 -67.79 -11.42
CA ARG A 97 3.02 -67.23 -11.11
C ARG A 97 2.57 -67.56 -9.68
N MET A 98 2.78 -68.80 -9.23
CA MET A 98 2.41 -69.23 -7.88
C MET A 98 3.35 -68.59 -6.84
N SER A 99 4.65 -68.52 -7.12
CA SER A 99 5.64 -67.82 -6.29
C SER A 99 5.25 -66.37 -6.06
N ALA A 100 4.92 -65.64 -7.13
CA ALA A 100 4.51 -64.24 -7.04
C ALA A 100 3.22 -64.05 -6.22
N ALA A 101 2.21 -64.89 -6.42
CA ALA A 101 0.96 -64.82 -5.66
C ALA A 101 1.15 -65.10 -4.16
N LEU A 102 2.00 -66.07 -3.81
CA LEU A 102 2.33 -66.37 -2.42
C LEU A 102 3.15 -65.27 -1.75
N ARG A 103 4.15 -64.69 -2.46
CA ARG A 103 4.88 -63.52 -1.95
C ARG A 103 3.96 -62.34 -1.68
N ALA A 104 3.03 -62.06 -2.59
CA ALA A 104 2.02 -61.02 -2.41
C ALA A 104 1.14 -61.25 -1.17
N LEU A 105 0.70 -62.50 -0.96
CA LEU A 105 -0.11 -62.87 0.21
C LEU A 105 0.68 -62.68 1.52
N VAL A 106 1.91 -63.21 1.59
CA VAL A 106 2.79 -63.08 2.76
C VAL A 106 3.07 -61.62 3.07
N SER A 107 3.40 -60.82 2.06
CA SER A 107 3.66 -59.38 2.21
C SER A 107 2.45 -58.61 2.75
N ASN A 108 1.24 -58.95 2.28
CA ASN A 108 0.02 -58.28 2.74
C ASN A 108 -0.36 -58.70 4.17
N LEU A 109 -0.20 -59.98 4.51
CA LEU A 109 -0.38 -60.48 5.88
C LEU A 109 0.64 -59.84 6.83
N GLU A 110 1.91 -59.78 6.44
CA GLU A 110 2.97 -59.14 7.22
C GLU A 110 2.62 -57.68 7.55
N ARG A 111 2.21 -56.91 6.53
CA ARG A 111 1.78 -55.51 6.70
C ARG A 111 0.60 -55.37 7.65
N THR A 112 -0.37 -56.29 7.56
CA THR A 112 -1.56 -56.31 8.40
C THR A 112 -1.20 -56.62 9.86
N ILE A 113 -0.37 -57.64 10.10
CA ILE A 113 0.11 -58.01 11.43
C ILE A 113 0.93 -56.90 12.06
N ARG A 114 1.85 -56.24 11.32
CA ARG A 114 2.60 -55.08 11.82
C ARG A 114 1.68 -53.93 12.24
N ARG A 115 0.60 -53.66 11.49
CA ARG A 115 -0.39 -52.65 11.88
C ARG A 115 -1.12 -53.02 13.17
N PHE A 116 -1.54 -54.28 13.33
CA PHE A 116 -2.17 -54.73 14.57
C PHE A 116 -1.21 -54.71 15.77
N ALA A 117 0.08 -55.01 15.56
CA ALA A 117 1.10 -54.94 16.61
C ALA A 117 1.36 -53.50 17.08
N GLN A 118 1.41 -52.55 16.14
CA GLN A 118 1.49 -51.13 16.48
C GLN A 118 0.25 -50.70 17.28
N LEU A 119 -0.95 -51.06 16.80
CA LEU A 119 -2.20 -50.73 17.49
C LEU A 119 -2.26 -51.32 18.92
N ALA A 120 -1.81 -52.56 19.11
CA ALA A 120 -1.69 -53.17 20.43
C ALA A 120 -0.73 -52.36 21.32
N THR A 121 0.45 -52.00 20.80
CA THR A 121 1.43 -51.17 21.54
C THR A 121 0.85 -49.81 21.93
N ASP A 122 0.09 -49.18 21.04
CA ASP A 122 -0.58 -47.90 21.31
C ASP A 122 -1.65 -48.06 22.41
N VAL A 123 -2.44 -49.14 22.38
CA VAL A 123 -3.44 -49.47 23.43
C VAL A 123 -2.75 -49.76 24.78
N ALA A 124 -1.63 -50.47 24.80
CA ALA A 124 -0.83 -50.71 26.01
C ALA A 124 -0.29 -49.39 26.60
N THR A 125 0.20 -48.50 25.72
CA THR A 125 0.72 -47.19 26.12
C THR A 125 -0.40 -46.32 26.69
N ALA A 126 -1.56 -46.27 26.02
CA ALA A 126 -2.73 -45.55 26.50
C ALA A 126 -3.25 -46.11 27.83
N SER A 127 -3.28 -47.44 27.99
CA SER A 127 -3.65 -48.08 29.26
C SER A 127 -2.68 -47.75 30.39
N SER A 128 -1.37 -47.76 30.13
CA SER A 128 -0.35 -47.35 31.11
C SER A 128 -0.52 -45.90 31.54
N GLN A 129 -0.81 -45.00 30.58
CA GLN A 129 -1.14 -43.61 30.88
C GLN A 129 -2.42 -43.49 31.70
N ILE A 130 -3.47 -44.26 31.40
CA ILE A 130 -4.72 -44.29 32.17
C ILE A 130 -4.46 -44.79 33.60
N SER A 131 -3.68 -45.87 33.80
CA SER A 131 -3.31 -46.37 35.13
C SER A 131 -2.44 -45.38 35.91
N GLY A 132 -1.51 -44.69 35.23
CA GLY A 132 -0.70 -43.63 35.83
C GLY A 132 -1.55 -42.44 36.28
N ARG A 133 -2.44 -41.96 35.40
CA ARG A 133 -3.40 -40.89 35.72
C ARG A 133 -4.39 -41.31 36.82
N SER A 134 -4.84 -42.56 36.82
CA SER A 134 -5.70 -43.15 37.85
C SER A 134 -5.04 -43.17 39.22
N ARG A 135 -3.73 -43.46 39.31
CA ARG A 135 -2.97 -43.37 40.57
C ARG A 135 -2.84 -41.95 41.08
N VAL A 136 -2.64 -40.99 40.18
CA VAL A 136 -2.65 -39.57 40.52
C VAL A 136 -4.04 -39.14 40.98
N LEU A 137 -5.12 -39.58 40.31
CA LEU A 137 -6.51 -39.40 40.73
C LEU A 137 -6.80 -40.02 42.10
N ALA A 138 -6.28 -41.21 42.41
CA ALA A 138 -6.43 -41.85 43.72
C ALA A 138 -5.73 -41.07 44.84
N ARG A 139 -4.51 -40.59 44.57
CA ARG A 139 -3.79 -39.70 45.49
C ARG A 139 -4.55 -38.39 45.66
N GLY A 140 -5.05 -37.81 44.57
CA GLY A 140 -5.89 -36.61 44.56
C GLY A 140 -7.19 -36.80 45.34
N ALA A 141 -7.85 -37.95 45.25
CA ALA A 141 -9.05 -38.28 46.04
C ALA A 141 -8.73 -38.44 47.53
N GLY A 142 -7.55 -38.97 47.88
CA GLY A 142 -7.07 -39.05 49.27
C GLY A 142 -6.72 -37.66 49.85
N GLU A 143 -6.04 -36.83 49.05
CA GLU A 143 -5.78 -35.42 49.38
C GLU A 143 -7.10 -34.63 49.46
N GLN A 144 -8.08 -34.93 48.61
CA GLN A 144 -9.42 -34.34 48.63
C GLN A 144 -10.20 -34.75 49.89
N LEU A 145 -10.04 -35.98 50.42
CA LEU A 145 -10.62 -36.35 51.71
C LEU A 145 -10.04 -35.53 52.87
N LEU A 146 -8.71 -35.44 52.95
CA LEU A 146 -8.03 -34.60 53.95
C LEU A 146 -8.38 -33.12 53.78
N SER A 147 -8.48 -32.66 52.54
CA SER A 147 -8.91 -31.32 52.18
C SER A 147 -10.36 -31.08 52.57
N THR A 148 -11.28 -32.04 52.41
CA THR A 148 -12.68 -31.92 52.87
C THR A 148 -12.79 -31.90 54.39
N GLU A 149 -11.95 -32.63 55.12
CA GLU A 149 -11.88 -32.53 56.60
C GLU A 149 -11.36 -31.14 57.03
N SER A 150 -10.29 -30.67 56.41
CA SER A 150 -9.77 -29.32 56.62
C SER A 150 -10.76 -28.24 56.19
N THR A 151 -11.54 -28.48 55.11
CA THR A 151 -12.62 -27.61 54.64
C THR A 151 -13.76 -27.61 55.63
N SER A 152 -14.13 -28.75 56.23
CA SER A 152 -15.15 -28.81 57.28
C SER A 152 -14.75 -28.00 58.52
N ALA A 153 -13.49 -28.11 58.95
CA ALA A 153 -12.94 -27.27 60.02
C ALA A 153 -12.90 -25.77 59.63
N SER A 154 -12.52 -25.47 58.39
CA SER A 154 -12.51 -24.11 57.83
C SER A 154 -13.92 -23.55 57.69
N VAL A 155 -14.92 -24.38 57.38
CA VAL A 155 -16.33 -24.01 57.32
C VAL A 155 -16.87 -23.68 58.72
N GLY A 156 -16.40 -24.38 59.75
CA GLY A 156 -16.65 -23.97 61.14
C GLY A 156 -16.06 -22.59 61.49
N GLN A 157 -14.89 -22.26 60.94
CA GLN A 157 -14.29 -20.93 61.06
C GLN A 157 -15.02 -19.89 60.19
N ILE A 158 -15.51 -20.27 59.00
CA ILE A 158 -16.37 -19.46 58.14
C ILE A 158 -17.66 -19.11 58.86
N ASP A 159 -18.25 -19.99 59.67
CA ASP A 159 -19.46 -19.68 60.45
C ASP A 159 -19.21 -18.53 61.47
N GLN A 160 -18.03 -18.53 62.10
CA GLN A 160 -17.60 -17.43 62.96
C GLN A 160 -17.31 -16.16 62.13
N THR A 161 -16.72 -16.28 60.95
CA THR A 161 -16.47 -15.17 60.03
C THR A 161 -17.77 -14.60 59.46
N ILE A 162 -18.79 -15.41 59.15
CA ILE A 162 -20.11 -14.99 58.68
C ILE A 162 -20.74 -14.03 59.71
N ASN A 163 -20.63 -14.35 61.00
CA ASN A 163 -21.11 -13.46 62.06
C ASN A 163 -20.35 -12.13 62.11
N ASN A 164 -19.02 -12.16 61.93
CA ASN A 164 -18.22 -10.93 61.85
C ASN A 164 -18.53 -10.10 60.60
N VAL A 165 -18.70 -10.75 59.44
CA VAL A 165 -19.11 -10.13 58.17
C VAL A 165 -20.47 -9.49 58.32
N ARG A 166 -21.43 -10.13 59.01
CA ARG A 166 -22.75 -9.54 59.27
C ARG A 166 -22.63 -8.20 60.00
N THR A 167 -21.82 -8.13 61.06
CA THR A 167 -21.55 -6.88 61.79
C THR A 167 -20.83 -5.84 60.91
N SER A 168 -19.83 -6.26 60.12
CA SER A 168 -19.14 -5.35 59.19
C SER A 168 -20.02 -4.86 58.04
N MET A 169 -21.02 -5.63 57.62
CA MET A 169 -22.00 -5.24 56.60
C MET A 169 -22.99 -4.20 57.14
N GLU A 170 -23.35 -4.27 58.42
CA GLU A 170 -24.13 -3.23 59.10
C GLU A 170 -23.35 -1.90 59.12
N GLU A 171 -22.04 -1.92 59.41
CA GLU A 171 -21.16 -0.74 59.32
C GLU A 171 -20.94 -0.26 57.88
N LEU A 172 -20.75 -1.17 56.92
CA LEU A 172 -20.59 -0.85 55.50
C LEU A 172 -21.86 -0.23 54.92
N SER A 173 -23.04 -0.66 55.36
CA SER A 173 -24.31 -0.06 54.96
C SER A 173 -24.38 1.42 55.35
N ALA A 174 -23.96 1.75 56.57
CA ALA A 174 -23.96 3.14 57.06
C ALA A 174 -22.96 4.01 56.27
N ASN A 175 -21.74 3.51 56.04
CA ASN A 175 -20.74 4.20 55.21
C ASN A 175 -21.19 4.33 53.75
N ALA A 176 -21.96 3.36 53.25
CA ALA A 176 -22.46 3.37 51.89
C ALA A 176 -23.54 4.44 51.68
N GLU A 177 -24.42 4.61 52.67
CA GLU A 177 -25.44 5.65 52.68
C GLU A 177 -24.82 7.06 52.73
N GLU A 178 -23.77 7.24 53.54
CA GLU A 178 -22.98 8.47 53.60
C GLU A 178 -22.29 8.75 52.24
N THR A 179 -21.63 7.75 51.65
CA THR A 179 -20.96 7.87 50.35
C THR A 179 -21.94 8.19 49.23
N SER A 180 -23.15 7.58 49.24
CA SER A 180 -24.21 7.86 48.26
C SER A 180 -24.63 9.33 48.29
N THR A 181 -24.72 9.91 49.48
CA THR A 181 -25.04 11.34 49.66
C THR A 181 -23.94 12.23 49.07
N SER A 182 -22.66 11.93 49.34
CA SER A 182 -21.53 12.67 48.73
C SER A 182 -21.47 12.53 47.20
N VAL A 183 -21.91 11.40 46.64
CA VAL A 183 -21.94 11.18 45.19
C VAL A 183 -23.06 11.98 44.52
N LEU A 184 -24.18 12.21 45.20
CA LEU A 184 -25.22 13.13 44.73
C LEU A 184 -24.71 14.57 44.67
N GLU A 185 -23.99 15.03 45.70
CA GLU A 185 -23.33 16.35 45.70
C GLU A 185 -22.25 16.47 44.62
N MET A 186 -21.49 15.39 44.40
CA MET A 186 -20.50 15.31 43.33
C MET A 186 -21.16 15.37 41.95
N SER A 187 -22.32 14.72 41.76
CA SER A 187 -23.06 14.73 40.49
C SER A 187 -23.56 16.14 40.15
N ALA A 188 -24.09 16.88 41.14
CA ALA A 188 -24.46 18.28 40.96
C ALA A 188 -23.24 19.15 40.58
N SER A 189 -22.10 18.92 41.22
CA SER A 189 -20.84 19.60 40.90
C SER A 189 -20.33 19.26 39.49
N ILE A 190 -20.51 18.01 39.05
CA ILE A 190 -20.12 17.56 37.70
C ILE A 190 -20.95 18.25 36.62
N GLU A 191 -22.26 18.36 36.82
CA GLU A 191 -23.14 19.09 35.92
C GLU A 191 -22.77 20.57 35.84
N GLU A 192 -22.44 21.19 36.97
CA GLU A 192 -22.02 22.59 37.02
C GLU A 192 -20.70 22.83 36.29
N VAL A 193 -19.68 21.99 36.53
CA VAL A 193 -18.38 22.09 35.83
C VAL A 193 -18.51 21.76 34.34
N SER A 194 -19.37 20.81 33.96
CA SER A 194 -19.64 20.50 32.54
C SER A 194 -20.31 21.68 31.83
N ARG A 195 -21.26 22.36 32.48
CA ARG A 195 -21.88 23.58 31.95
C ARG A 195 -20.86 24.71 31.79
N ILE A 196 -19.95 24.86 32.74
CA ILE A 196 -18.82 25.80 32.64
C ILE A 196 -17.93 25.44 31.45
N ALA A 197 -17.63 24.15 31.24
CA ALA A 197 -16.83 23.68 30.10
C ALA A 197 -17.48 23.97 28.75
N ASP A 198 -18.79 23.77 28.62
CA ASP A 198 -19.54 24.08 27.41
C ASP A 198 -19.55 25.59 27.13
N THR A 199 -19.75 26.40 28.17
CA THR A 199 -19.66 27.87 28.08
C THR A 199 -18.25 28.30 27.66
N LEU A 200 -17.21 27.66 28.21
CA LEU A 200 -15.81 27.95 27.88
C LEU A 200 -15.46 27.54 26.45
N ALA A 201 -16.01 26.43 25.96
CA ALA A 201 -15.86 26.00 24.57
C ALA A 201 -16.50 27.00 23.60
N GLU A 202 -17.68 27.54 23.94
CA GLU A 202 -18.33 28.61 23.17
C GLU A 202 -17.47 29.89 23.17
N PHE A 203 -16.95 30.31 24.32
CA PHE A 203 -16.04 31.46 24.41
C PHE A 203 -14.76 31.27 23.58
N VAL A 204 -14.17 30.07 23.60
CA VAL A 204 -12.99 29.73 22.79
C VAL A 204 -13.31 29.83 21.30
N GLU A 205 -14.48 29.37 20.87
CA GLU A 205 -14.89 29.41 19.47
C GLU A 205 -15.16 30.85 19.00
N GLN A 206 -15.86 31.64 19.80
CA GLN A 206 -16.05 33.08 19.55
C GLN A 206 -14.71 33.81 19.50
N THR A 207 -13.79 33.49 20.41
CA THR A 207 -12.45 34.08 20.46
C THR A 207 -11.63 33.68 19.22
N SER A 208 -11.73 32.43 18.76
CA SER A 208 -11.07 31.93 17.55
C SER A 208 -11.56 32.68 16.30
N SER A 209 -12.87 32.85 16.15
CA SER A 209 -13.47 33.62 15.05
C SER A 209 -13.03 35.09 15.07
N ALA A 210 -13.02 35.73 16.26
CA ALA A 210 -12.51 37.09 16.42
C ALA A 210 -11.01 37.21 16.06
N PHE A 211 -10.21 36.16 16.28
CA PHE A 211 -8.81 36.11 15.86
C PHE A 211 -8.63 36.01 14.35
N GLU A 212 -9.45 35.20 13.68
CA GLU A 212 -9.43 35.09 12.22
C GLU A 212 -9.77 36.45 11.58
N GLU A 213 -10.79 37.14 12.07
CA GLU A 213 -11.14 38.50 11.65
C GLU A 213 -10.01 39.50 11.96
N MET A 214 -9.40 39.43 13.14
CA MET A 214 -8.28 40.29 13.54
C MET A 214 -7.06 40.07 12.65
N SER A 215 -6.73 38.81 12.31
CA SER A 215 -5.62 38.49 11.42
C SER A 215 -5.87 39.04 10.02
N ALA A 216 -7.09 38.91 9.49
CA ALA A 216 -7.47 39.49 8.21
C ALA A 216 -7.34 41.02 8.22
N SER A 217 -7.77 41.67 9.31
CA SER A 217 -7.64 43.11 9.52
C SER A 217 -6.18 43.58 9.59
N ILE A 218 -5.32 42.87 10.35
CA ILE A 218 -3.87 43.13 10.42
C ILE A 218 -3.23 43.03 9.03
N SER A 219 -3.56 41.98 8.27
CA SER A 219 -3.09 41.82 6.89
C SER A 219 -3.54 42.97 5.98
N GLN A 220 -4.80 43.42 6.12
CA GLN A 220 -5.32 44.55 5.36
C GLN A 220 -4.63 45.87 5.72
N VAL A 221 -4.39 46.14 7.00
CA VAL A 221 -3.66 47.34 7.45
C VAL A 221 -2.22 47.32 6.96
N ALA A 222 -1.56 46.16 6.95
CA ALA A 222 -0.22 46.01 6.37
C ALA A 222 -0.19 46.35 4.88
N ALA A 223 -1.14 45.82 4.09
CA ALA A 223 -1.26 46.12 2.65
C ALA A 223 -1.56 47.62 2.38
N ASN A 224 -2.42 48.23 3.19
CA ASN A 224 -2.71 49.66 3.10
C ASN A 224 -1.48 50.51 3.43
N THR A 225 -0.67 50.09 4.41
CA THR A 225 0.57 50.77 4.82
C THR A 225 1.61 50.75 3.69
N GLU A 226 1.75 49.64 2.99
CA GLU A 226 2.61 49.54 1.80
C GLU A 226 2.14 50.46 0.67
N SER A 227 0.82 50.51 0.43
CA SER A 227 0.21 51.42 -0.55
C SER A 227 0.43 52.90 -0.19
N PHE A 228 0.25 53.28 1.09
CA PHE A 228 0.52 54.64 1.56
C PHE A 228 1.99 55.02 1.47
N SER A 229 2.92 54.09 1.70
CA SER A 229 4.35 54.32 1.49
C SER A 229 4.65 54.66 0.02
N SER A 230 4.05 53.92 -0.92
CA SER A 230 4.17 54.19 -2.34
C SER A 230 3.60 55.56 -2.73
N PHE A 231 2.39 55.90 -2.26
CA PHE A 231 1.78 57.21 -2.53
C PHE A 231 2.58 58.38 -1.92
N ALA A 232 3.10 58.22 -0.71
CA ALA A 232 3.95 59.24 -0.08
C ALA A 232 5.21 59.49 -0.92
N THR A 233 5.87 58.42 -1.39
CA THR A 233 7.06 58.51 -2.25
C THR A 233 6.75 59.20 -3.58
N GLN A 234 5.64 58.85 -4.24
CA GLN A 234 5.22 59.47 -5.49
C GLN A 234 4.84 60.95 -5.31
N THR A 235 4.15 61.29 -4.22
CA THR A 235 3.76 62.67 -3.91
C THR A 235 5.00 63.52 -3.61
N ALA A 236 5.97 62.99 -2.86
CA ALA A 236 7.23 63.65 -2.60
C ALA A 236 7.98 63.99 -3.91
N SER A 237 8.08 63.03 -4.83
CA SER A 237 8.67 63.27 -6.16
C SER A 237 7.95 64.36 -6.95
N SER A 238 6.61 64.35 -6.92
CA SER A 238 5.79 65.36 -7.62
C SER A 238 5.98 66.76 -7.02
N MET A 239 6.17 66.87 -5.70
CA MET A 239 6.46 68.15 -5.04
C MET A 239 7.87 68.68 -5.36
N VAL A 240 8.87 67.81 -5.54
CA VAL A 240 10.20 68.21 -6.01
C VAL A 240 10.12 68.85 -7.40
N GLU A 241 9.38 68.23 -8.33
CA GLU A 241 9.15 68.76 -9.67
C GLU A 241 8.33 70.07 -9.65
N MET A 242 7.30 70.15 -8.79
CA MET A 242 6.51 71.36 -8.61
C MET A 242 7.34 72.53 -8.06
N ASN A 243 8.27 72.28 -7.15
CA ASN A 243 9.18 73.30 -6.66
C ASN A 243 10.08 73.84 -7.78
N ALA A 244 10.65 72.96 -8.60
CA ALA A 244 11.50 73.35 -9.72
C ALA A 244 10.75 74.21 -10.76
N THR A 245 9.54 73.80 -11.14
CA THR A 245 8.70 74.56 -12.10
C THR A 245 8.22 75.89 -11.54
N THR A 246 7.87 75.95 -10.25
CA THR A 246 7.49 77.20 -9.57
C THR A 246 8.65 78.20 -9.53
N GLU A 247 9.88 77.72 -9.30
CA GLU A 247 11.08 78.56 -9.35
C GLU A 247 11.34 79.13 -10.76
N GLU A 248 11.15 78.31 -11.81
CA GLU A 248 11.29 78.72 -13.21
C GLU A 248 10.24 79.77 -13.63
N ILE A 249 8.97 79.58 -13.22
CA ILE A 249 7.90 80.57 -13.45
C ILE A 249 8.22 81.88 -12.74
N GLY A 250 8.72 81.83 -11.50
CA GLY A 250 9.13 83.02 -10.75
C GLY A 250 10.26 83.79 -11.44
N LYS A 251 11.24 83.09 -12.01
CA LYS A 251 12.30 83.70 -12.83
C LYS A 251 11.75 84.37 -14.09
N SER A 252 10.85 83.68 -14.78
CA SER A 252 10.22 84.19 -16.02
C SER A 252 9.34 85.43 -15.76
N ALA A 253 8.62 85.46 -14.63
CA ALA A 253 7.85 86.61 -14.20
C ALA A 253 8.76 87.83 -13.93
N LYS A 254 9.90 87.63 -13.24
CA LYS A 254 10.88 88.71 -13.02
C LYS A 254 11.42 89.29 -14.34
N GLN A 255 11.82 88.43 -15.28
CA GLN A 255 12.30 88.86 -16.60
C GLN A 255 11.22 89.62 -17.39
N SER A 256 9.97 89.15 -17.33
CA SER A 256 8.84 89.81 -17.99
C SER A 256 8.55 91.19 -17.38
N ALA A 257 8.68 91.34 -16.06
CA ALA A 257 8.51 92.63 -15.39
C ALA A 257 9.60 93.64 -15.79
N GLU A 258 10.85 93.19 -15.94
CA GLU A 258 11.95 94.02 -16.43
C GLU A 258 11.72 94.48 -17.87
N LEU A 259 11.30 93.57 -18.75
CA LEU A 259 10.97 93.90 -20.15
C LEU A 259 9.78 94.87 -20.24
N ALA A 260 8.73 94.66 -19.45
CA ALA A 260 7.60 95.58 -19.38
C ALA A 260 8.04 96.98 -18.92
N ARG A 261 8.92 97.07 -17.92
CA ARG A 261 9.48 98.36 -17.49
C ARG A 261 10.26 99.05 -18.62
N TYR A 262 11.11 98.30 -19.32
CA TYR A 262 11.85 98.83 -20.47
C TYR A 262 10.92 99.38 -21.57
N VAL A 263 9.86 98.65 -21.93
CA VAL A 263 8.86 99.11 -22.91
C VAL A 263 8.10 100.35 -22.43
N LYS A 264 7.78 100.43 -21.13
CA LYS A 264 7.14 101.61 -20.54
C LYS A 264 8.03 102.84 -20.66
N ASP A 265 9.31 102.71 -20.33
CA ASP A 265 10.26 103.83 -20.36
C ASP A 265 10.46 104.31 -21.80
N ALA A 266 10.67 103.39 -22.76
CA ALA A 266 10.78 103.72 -24.17
C ALA A 266 9.51 104.37 -24.75
N ALA A 267 8.31 103.88 -24.39
CA ALA A 267 7.05 104.49 -24.81
C ALA A 267 6.83 105.87 -24.18
N SER A 268 7.26 106.07 -22.93
CA SER A 268 7.18 107.37 -22.25
C SER A 268 8.11 108.40 -22.90
N GLU A 269 9.35 108.01 -23.21
CA GLU A 269 10.28 108.85 -23.97
C GLU A 269 9.72 109.19 -25.36
N GLY A 270 9.18 108.20 -26.06
CA GLY A 270 8.50 108.40 -27.35
C GLY A 270 7.33 109.38 -27.24
N ARG A 271 6.53 109.30 -26.17
CA ARG A 271 5.38 110.19 -25.95
C ARG A 271 5.83 111.64 -25.73
N VAL A 272 6.89 111.85 -24.94
CA VAL A 272 7.47 113.20 -24.72
C VAL A 272 7.98 113.78 -26.04
N ALA A 273 8.67 113.00 -26.87
CA ALA A 273 9.16 113.44 -28.18
C ALA A 273 8.01 113.81 -29.14
N VAL A 274 6.95 112.99 -29.19
CA VAL A 274 5.76 113.27 -30.01
C VAL A 274 5.00 114.50 -29.49
N SER A 275 4.83 114.66 -28.18
CA SER A 275 4.20 115.84 -27.57
C SER A 275 4.96 117.13 -27.89
N GLY A 276 6.31 117.09 -27.85
CA GLY A 276 7.14 118.20 -28.32
C GLY A 276 6.93 118.52 -29.81
N THR A 277 6.67 117.51 -30.63
CA THR A 277 6.32 117.67 -32.05
C THR A 277 4.94 118.30 -32.23
N VAL A 278 3.94 117.94 -31.41
CA VAL A 278 2.60 118.59 -31.42
C VAL A 278 2.72 120.07 -31.11
N GLU A 279 3.44 120.45 -30.05
CA GLU A 279 3.63 121.86 -29.69
C GLU A 279 4.42 122.61 -30.77
N GLY A 280 5.41 121.96 -31.40
CA GLY A 280 6.11 122.49 -32.56
C GLY A 280 5.16 122.79 -33.73
N MET A 281 4.29 121.83 -34.07
CA MET A 281 3.30 121.99 -35.14
C MET A 281 2.24 123.06 -34.81
N ARG A 282 1.83 123.18 -33.53
CA ARG A 282 0.93 124.24 -33.09
C ARG A 282 1.56 125.63 -33.21
N LYS A 283 2.85 125.78 -32.87
CA LYS A 283 3.60 127.03 -33.10
C LYS A 283 3.69 127.37 -34.58
N ILE A 284 3.91 126.38 -35.44
CA ILE A 284 3.89 126.57 -36.89
C ILE A 284 2.50 127.00 -37.36
N GLN A 285 1.42 126.40 -36.82
CA GLN A 285 0.05 126.77 -37.17
C GLN A 285 -0.25 128.23 -36.83
N VAL A 286 0.11 128.67 -35.62
CA VAL A 286 -0.03 130.08 -35.20
C VAL A 286 0.77 131.01 -36.11
N ALA A 287 2.02 130.68 -36.42
CA ALA A 287 2.86 131.50 -37.30
C ALA A 287 2.30 131.60 -38.73
N VAL A 288 1.72 130.51 -39.26
CA VAL A 288 1.08 130.49 -40.58
C VAL A 288 -0.23 131.28 -40.58
N ASP A 289 -1.03 131.20 -39.52
CA ASP A 289 -2.28 131.96 -39.38
C ASP A 289 -2.01 133.47 -39.19
N GLU A 290 -0.98 133.85 -38.42
CA GLU A 290 -0.51 135.23 -38.32
C GLU A 290 -0.02 135.76 -39.67
N ALA A 291 0.75 134.97 -40.41
CA ALA A 291 1.20 135.34 -41.76
C ALA A 291 0.03 135.51 -42.73
N LYS A 292 -1.00 134.64 -42.66
CA LYS A 292 -2.25 134.76 -43.41
C LYS A 292 -3.00 136.04 -43.05
N GLY A 293 -3.08 136.38 -41.77
CA GLY A 293 -3.71 137.62 -41.27
C GLY A 293 -2.98 138.88 -41.76
N ALA A 294 -1.65 138.92 -41.65
CA ALA A 294 -0.82 140.03 -42.11
C ALA A 294 -0.93 140.24 -43.63
N LEU A 295 -0.99 139.15 -44.41
CA LEU A 295 -1.24 139.23 -45.85
C LEU A 295 -2.65 139.77 -46.16
N GLY A 296 -3.66 139.39 -45.37
CA GLY A 296 -5.02 139.96 -45.49
C GLY A 296 -5.05 141.47 -45.22
N GLU A 297 -4.33 141.93 -44.18
CA GLU A 297 -4.20 143.37 -43.91
C GLU A 297 -3.44 144.09 -45.03
N LEU A 298 -2.37 143.50 -45.55
CA LEU A 298 -1.61 144.04 -46.67
C LEU A 298 -2.45 144.12 -47.95
N ALA A 299 -3.32 143.14 -48.21
CA ALA A 299 -4.27 143.17 -49.33
C ALA A 299 -5.20 144.38 -49.21
N ASN A 300 -5.80 144.58 -48.03
CA ASN A 300 -6.68 145.72 -47.76
C ASN A 300 -5.95 147.07 -47.90
N ARG A 301 -4.75 147.20 -47.32
CA ARG A 301 -3.94 148.43 -47.44
C ARG A 301 -3.53 148.71 -48.88
N SER A 302 -3.21 147.67 -49.65
CA SER A 302 -2.88 147.82 -51.07
C SER A 302 -4.09 148.26 -51.90
N GLN A 303 -5.30 147.82 -51.54
CA GLN A 303 -6.56 148.31 -52.12
C GLN A 303 -6.76 149.81 -51.83
N GLU A 304 -6.58 150.23 -50.57
CA GLU A 304 -6.72 151.63 -50.15
C GLU A 304 -5.73 152.55 -50.88
N ILE A 305 -4.46 152.13 -51.03
CA ILE A 305 -3.46 152.89 -51.77
C ILE A 305 -3.87 153.00 -53.25
N GLY A 306 -4.42 151.94 -53.83
CA GLY A 306 -4.97 151.98 -55.20
C GLY A 306 -6.04 153.07 -55.37
N GLU A 307 -6.95 153.22 -54.41
CA GLU A 307 -7.96 154.28 -54.41
C GLU A 307 -7.37 155.68 -54.22
N ILE A 308 -6.38 155.84 -53.34
CA ILE A 308 -5.69 157.13 -53.14
C ILE A 308 -4.99 157.56 -54.43
N VAL A 309 -4.28 156.64 -55.10
CA VAL A 309 -3.58 156.91 -56.37
C VAL A 309 -4.56 157.34 -57.46
N ARG A 310 -5.78 156.76 -57.49
CA ARG A 310 -6.86 157.18 -58.38
C ARG A 310 -7.31 158.63 -58.12
N VAL A 311 -7.49 159.00 -56.86
CA VAL A 311 -7.86 160.37 -56.47
C VAL A 311 -6.75 161.38 -56.81
N ILE A 312 -5.48 161.02 -56.61
CA ILE A 312 -4.35 161.89 -56.93
C ILE A 312 -4.28 162.16 -58.44
N ASP A 313 -4.48 161.14 -59.27
CA ASP A 313 -4.51 161.29 -60.73
C ASP A 313 -5.67 162.21 -61.18
N GLU A 314 -6.85 162.08 -60.55
CA GLU A 314 -7.99 163.00 -60.77
C GLU A 314 -7.66 164.46 -60.38
N ILE A 315 -7.01 164.66 -59.23
CA ILE A 315 -6.59 166.00 -58.76
C ILE A 315 -5.53 166.59 -59.70
N ALA A 316 -4.54 165.81 -60.12
CA ALA A 316 -3.54 166.26 -61.09
C ALA A 316 -4.20 166.70 -62.40
N GLY A 317 -5.18 165.94 -62.89
CA GLY A 317 -5.99 166.30 -64.05
C GLY A 317 -6.74 167.63 -63.89
N GLN A 318 -7.38 167.86 -62.75
CA GLN A 318 -8.05 169.14 -62.45
C GLN A 318 -7.07 170.32 -62.32
N THR A 319 -5.92 170.07 -61.71
CA THR A 319 -4.90 171.08 -61.45
C THR A 319 -4.24 171.54 -62.76
N ASN A 320 -4.05 170.62 -63.70
CA ASN A 320 -3.61 170.92 -65.07
C ASN A 320 -4.59 171.84 -65.81
N LEU A 321 -5.91 171.63 -65.64
CA LEU A 321 -6.96 172.46 -66.24
C LEU A 321 -7.05 173.86 -65.60
N LEU A 322 -6.89 173.95 -64.28
CA LEU A 322 -6.83 175.23 -63.56
C LEU A 322 -5.62 176.05 -63.97
N ALA A 323 -4.45 175.40 -64.10
CA ALA A 323 -3.24 176.00 -64.61
C ALA A 323 -3.42 176.59 -66.01
N LEU A 324 -4.05 175.84 -66.92
CA LEU A 324 -4.34 176.31 -68.28
C LEU A 324 -5.26 177.55 -68.28
N ASN A 325 -6.32 177.54 -67.46
CA ASN A 325 -7.21 178.69 -67.32
C ASN A 325 -6.49 179.92 -66.73
N ALA A 326 -5.61 179.70 -65.76
CA ALA A 326 -4.79 180.77 -65.18
C ALA A 326 -3.81 181.37 -66.20
N ALA A 327 -3.20 180.55 -67.07
CA ALA A 327 -2.32 181.01 -68.14
C ALA A 327 -3.07 181.88 -69.17
N ILE A 328 -4.30 181.51 -69.50
CA ILE A 328 -5.17 182.27 -70.42
C ILE A 328 -5.54 183.64 -69.81
N ILE A 329 -5.95 183.69 -68.54
CA ILE A 329 -6.33 184.95 -67.86
C ILE A 329 -5.10 185.87 -67.70
N ALA A 330 -3.92 185.31 -67.43
CA ALA A 330 -2.68 186.07 -67.32
C ALA A 330 -2.31 186.77 -68.65
N ALA A 331 -2.54 186.12 -69.79
CA ALA A 331 -2.30 186.69 -71.11
C ALA A 331 -3.24 187.87 -71.44
N GLN A 332 -4.48 187.85 -70.91
CA GLN A 332 -5.49 188.89 -71.15
C GLN A 332 -5.25 190.20 -70.38
N ALA A 333 -4.53 190.15 -69.25
CA ALA A 333 -4.30 191.31 -68.37
C ALA A 333 -3.18 192.28 -68.85
N GLY A 334 -2.60 192.05 -70.03
CA GLY A 334 -1.60 192.95 -70.65
C GLY A 334 -0.36 193.20 -69.78
N GLU A 335 0.19 194.42 -69.80
CA GLU A 335 1.40 194.81 -69.04
C GLU A 335 1.29 194.55 -67.51
N ARG A 336 0.07 194.38 -66.97
CA ARG A 336 -0.15 194.01 -65.55
C ARG A 336 -0.24 192.49 -65.29
N GLY A 337 -0.25 191.64 -66.33
CA GLY A 337 -0.46 190.18 -66.25
C GLY A 337 0.79 189.30 -66.28
N LYS A 338 1.97 189.85 -66.62
CA LYS A 338 3.23 189.09 -66.80
C LYS A 338 3.63 188.23 -65.59
N GLY A 339 3.28 188.66 -64.37
CA GLY A 339 3.57 187.89 -63.15
C GLY A 339 2.72 186.62 -62.98
N PHE A 340 1.50 186.57 -63.51
CA PHE A 340 0.58 185.44 -63.32
C PHE A 340 0.80 184.30 -64.33
N ALA A 341 1.34 184.59 -65.52
CA ALA A 341 1.55 183.57 -66.56
C ALA A 341 2.64 182.56 -66.18
N VAL A 342 3.72 183.03 -65.54
CA VAL A 342 4.84 182.18 -65.10
C VAL A 342 4.38 181.17 -64.05
N VAL A 343 3.48 181.56 -63.14
CA VAL A 343 2.96 180.66 -62.10
C VAL A 343 2.03 179.59 -62.72
N ALA A 344 1.27 179.95 -63.75
CA ALA A 344 0.35 179.03 -64.40
C ALA A 344 1.07 177.91 -65.18
N ASP A 345 2.12 178.24 -65.93
CA ASP A 345 2.90 177.21 -66.66
C ASP A 345 3.60 176.23 -65.71
N GLU A 346 4.08 176.72 -64.55
CA GLU A 346 4.72 175.88 -63.53
C GLU A 346 3.73 174.88 -62.89
N ILE A 347 2.47 175.28 -62.65
CA ILE A 347 1.43 174.39 -62.11
C ILE A 347 1.02 173.31 -63.13
N ARG A 348 1.08 173.64 -64.44
CA ARG A 348 0.78 172.73 -65.53
C ARG A 348 1.80 171.60 -65.63
N ASP A 349 3.09 171.96 -65.68
CA ASP A 349 4.20 171.01 -65.73
C ASP A 349 4.21 170.10 -64.49
N LEU A 350 3.95 170.68 -63.30
CA LEU A 350 3.85 169.92 -62.06
C LEU A 350 2.70 168.90 -62.10
N SER A 351 1.55 169.25 -62.66
CA SER A 351 0.40 168.35 -62.77
C SER A 351 0.62 167.21 -63.76
N GLU A 352 1.24 167.49 -64.91
CA GLU A 352 1.53 166.49 -65.94
C GLU A 352 2.55 165.45 -65.41
N ARG A 353 3.60 165.92 -64.73
CA ARG A 353 4.55 165.05 -64.02
C ARG A 353 3.87 164.23 -62.92
N THR A 354 2.90 164.82 -62.20
CA THR A 354 2.16 164.12 -61.14
C THR A 354 1.28 162.99 -61.71
N SER A 355 0.62 163.19 -62.86
CA SER A 355 -0.21 162.16 -63.51
C SER A 355 0.62 160.97 -64.04
N VAL A 356 1.76 161.24 -64.68
CA VAL A 356 2.69 160.17 -65.12
C VAL A 356 3.18 159.34 -63.92
N SER A 357 3.60 159.99 -62.83
CA SER A 357 4.04 159.27 -61.63
C SER A 357 2.90 158.50 -60.95
N THR A 358 1.64 158.96 -61.04
CA THR A 358 0.51 158.21 -60.46
C THR A 358 0.15 156.96 -61.28
N ASP A 359 0.30 156.97 -62.61
CA ASP A 359 0.05 155.78 -63.43
C ASP A 359 1.11 154.68 -63.23
N GLU A 360 2.37 155.06 -63.06
CA GLU A 360 3.44 154.11 -62.68
C GLU A 360 3.16 153.49 -61.30
N ILE A 361 2.74 154.30 -60.32
CA ILE A 361 2.37 153.81 -58.98
C ILE A 361 1.15 152.89 -59.08
N ARG A 362 0.13 153.22 -59.89
CA ARG A 362 -1.06 152.38 -60.10
C ARG A 362 -0.66 150.98 -60.59
N THR A 363 0.22 150.89 -61.58
CA THR A 363 0.68 149.62 -62.13
C THR A 363 1.47 148.80 -61.10
N LEU A 364 2.34 149.46 -60.31
CA LEU A 364 3.06 148.82 -59.22
C LEU A 364 2.11 148.25 -58.16
N ILE A 365 1.09 149.02 -57.76
CA ILE A 365 0.09 148.58 -56.79
C ILE A 365 -0.72 147.38 -57.30
N GLN A 366 -1.14 147.37 -58.57
CA GLN A 366 -1.84 146.22 -59.15
C GLN A 366 -0.99 144.94 -59.17
N ASN A 367 0.32 145.05 -59.39
CA ASN A 367 1.23 143.91 -59.31
C ASN A 367 1.43 143.42 -57.87
N VAL A 368 1.49 144.33 -56.90
CA VAL A 368 1.53 144.00 -55.47
C VAL A 368 0.25 143.27 -55.05
N GLN A 369 -0.93 143.75 -55.44
CA GLN A 369 -2.23 143.09 -55.16
C GLN A 369 -2.24 141.63 -55.66
N ARG A 370 -1.88 141.40 -56.94
CA ARG A 370 -1.81 140.05 -57.51
C ARG A 370 -0.77 139.15 -56.82
N ALA A 371 0.32 139.70 -56.32
CA ALA A 371 1.33 138.95 -55.57
C ALA A 371 0.83 138.58 -54.17
N VAL A 372 0.12 139.48 -53.50
CA VAL A 372 -0.48 139.26 -52.18
C VAL A 372 -1.58 138.20 -52.25
N ASP A 373 -2.44 138.23 -53.27
CA ASP A 373 -3.51 137.22 -53.44
C ASP A 373 -2.94 135.79 -53.56
N ARG A 374 -1.91 135.60 -54.40
CA ARG A 374 -1.24 134.30 -54.54
C ARG A 374 -0.55 133.85 -53.24
N ALA A 375 0.07 134.79 -52.52
CA ALA A 375 0.67 134.49 -51.23
C ALA A 375 -0.38 134.08 -50.18
N ALA A 376 -1.55 134.73 -50.19
CA ALA A 376 -2.66 134.40 -49.28
C ALA A 376 -3.27 133.02 -49.58
N GLU A 377 -3.41 132.65 -50.85
CA GLU A 377 -3.84 131.31 -51.27
C GLU A 377 -2.84 130.23 -50.79
N GLN A 378 -1.53 130.44 -51.01
CA GLN A 378 -0.49 129.51 -50.58
C GLN A 378 -0.44 129.35 -49.05
N MET A 379 -0.69 130.42 -48.28
CA MET A 379 -0.79 130.34 -46.82
C MET A 379 -2.01 129.56 -46.35
N THR A 380 -3.11 129.58 -47.11
CA THR A 380 -4.29 128.75 -46.80
C THR A 380 -3.96 127.26 -46.95
N ILE A 381 -3.31 126.87 -48.06
CA ILE A 381 -2.86 125.47 -48.26
C ILE A 381 -1.86 125.04 -47.17
N SER A 382 -0.94 125.94 -46.79
CA SER A 382 0.02 125.67 -45.70
C SER A 382 -0.67 125.49 -44.35
N SER A 383 -1.70 126.30 -44.05
CA SER A 383 -2.49 126.17 -42.81
C SER A 383 -3.19 124.80 -42.74
N ASP A 384 -3.79 124.35 -43.84
CA ASP A 384 -4.45 123.03 -43.93
C ASP A 384 -3.46 121.87 -43.71
N ARG A 385 -2.28 121.91 -44.36
CA ARG A 385 -1.25 120.85 -44.20
C ARG A 385 -0.67 120.78 -42.79
N VAL A 386 -0.51 121.93 -42.14
CA VAL A 386 -0.04 121.99 -40.75
C VAL A 386 -1.12 121.43 -39.83
N SER A 387 -2.40 121.75 -40.06
CA SER A 387 -3.54 121.17 -39.35
C SER A 387 -3.59 119.63 -39.47
N ASP A 388 -3.39 119.09 -40.66
CA ASP A 388 -3.29 117.63 -40.87
C ASP A 388 -2.11 117.02 -40.10
N GLY A 389 -0.97 117.71 -40.07
CA GLY A 389 0.21 117.28 -39.33
C GLY A 389 0.00 117.31 -37.80
N VAL A 390 -0.73 118.29 -37.27
CA VAL A 390 -1.18 118.30 -35.86
C VAL A 390 -2.06 117.08 -35.58
N ALA A 391 -3.03 116.78 -36.46
CA ALA A 391 -3.94 115.65 -36.29
C ALA A 391 -3.25 114.28 -36.38
N LEU A 392 -2.23 114.12 -37.22
CA LEU A 392 -1.45 112.88 -37.33
C LEU A 392 -0.59 112.65 -36.08
N THR A 393 0.06 113.70 -35.59
CA THR A 393 0.94 113.64 -34.41
C THR A 393 0.13 113.35 -33.13
N ALA A 394 -1.08 113.92 -33.01
CA ALA A 394 -2.01 113.60 -31.93
C ALA A 394 -2.45 112.11 -31.93
N ARG A 395 -2.60 111.48 -33.10
CA ARG A 395 -2.89 110.03 -33.20
C ARG A 395 -1.71 109.16 -32.77
N ALA A 396 -0.48 109.59 -33.05
CA ALA A 396 0.72 108.90 -32.58
C ALA A 396 0.85 108.97 -31.05
N GLU A 397 0.56 110.14 -30.45
CA GLU A 397 0.51 110.34 -29.00
C GLU A 397 -0.53 109.41 -28.35
N GLN A 398 -1.74 109.34 -28.91
CA GLN A 398 -2.79 108.43 -28.44
C GLN A 398 -2.39 106.94 -28.52
N THR A 399 -1.59 106.56 -29.53
CA THR A 399 -1.12 105.18 -29.68
C THR A 399 -0.08 104.83 -28.62
N LEU A 400 0.82 105.76 -28.29
CA LEU A 400 1.80 105.60 -27.21
C LEU A 400 1.12 105.55 -25.83
N ASP A 401 0.07 106.33 -25.60
CA ASP A 401 -0.76 106.22 -24.40
C ASP A 401 -1.40 104.84 -24.25
N LYS A 402 -1.89 104.25 -25.35
CA LYS A 402 -2.39 102.86 -25.34
C LYS A 402 -1.30 101.84 -25.00
N ILE A 403 -0.08 102.02 -25.51
CA ILE A 403 1.05 101.15 -25.17
C ILE A 403 1.38 101.28 -23.68
N LEU A 404 1.42 102.50 -23.14
CA LEU A 404 1.65 102.74 -21.71
C LEU A 404 0.57 102.09 -20.83
N ASP A 405 -0.71 102.17 -21.21
CA ASP A 405 -1.82 101.49 -20.50
C ASP A 405 -1.67 99.96 -20.58
N MET A 406 -1.40 99.40 -21.76
CA MET A 406 -1.19 97.96 -21.95
C MET A 406 0.00 97.45 -21.12
N THR A 407 1.11 98.19 -21.09
CA THR A 407 2.29 97.83 -20.31
C THR A 407 2.05 97.94 -18.80
N ALA A 408 1.23 98.90 -18.35
CA ALA A 408 0.79 98.98 -16.95
C ALA A 408 -0.06 97.76 -16.56
N ARG A 409 -1.01 97.36 -17.41
CA ARG A 409 -1.81 96.14 -17.21
C ARG A 409 -0.95 94.87 -17.21
N SER A 410 0.02 94.76 -18.12
CA SER A 410 0.98 93.65 -18.15
C SER A 410 1.81 93.60 -16.87
N THR A 411 2.30 94.75 -16.39
CA THR A 411 3.05 94.82 -15.13
C THR A 411 2.22 94.33 -13.94
N ASN A 412 0.96 94.73 -13.86
CA ASN A 412 0.05 94.25 -12.82
C ASN A 412 -0.21 92.74 -12.91
N SER A 413 -0.43 92.23 -14.12
CA SER A 413 -0.65 90.80 -14.36
C SER A 413 0.58 89.96 -13.97
N ILE A 414 1.78 90.45 -14.29
CA ILE A 414 3.04 89.80 -13.91
C ILE A 414 3.23 89.81 -12.38
N ALA A 415 2.83 90.89 -11.70
CA ALA A 415 2.85 90.97 -10.25
C ALA A 415 1.86 90.00 -9.59
N GLU A 416 0.71 89.75 -10.22
CA GLU A 416 -0.23 88.70 -9.78
C GLU A 416 0.33 87.30 -9.98
N ILE A 417 0.96 87.02 -11.14
CA ILE A 417 1.65 85.75 -11.38
C ILE A 417 2.73 85.52 -10.33
N ALA A 418 3.61 86.51 -10.10
CA ALA A 418 4.67 86.38 -9.09
C ALA A 418 4.14 86.10 -7.68
N ARG A 419 3.01 86.71 -7.30
CA ARG A 419 2.35 86.48 -6.01
C ARG A 419 1.74 85.07 -5.92
N ALA A 420 1.06 84.62 -6.99
CA ALA A 420 0.50 83.27 -7.07
C ALA A 420 1.60 82.21 -7.02
N THR A 421 2.72 82.44 -7.71
CA THR A 421 3.92 81.59 -7.68
C THR A 421 4.54 81.51 -6.28
N ASP A 422 4.63 82.62 -5.55
CA ASP A 422 5.12 82.62 -4.16
C ASP A 422 4.19 81.81 -3.23
N GLU A 423 2.87 81.98 -3.36
CA GLU A 423 1.89 81.20 -2.61
C GLU A 423 1.97 79.71 -2.94
N GLN A 424 2.13 79.36 -4.23
CA GLN A 424 2.31 77.97 -4.67
C GLN A 424 3.62 77.36 -4.14
N SER A 425 4.70 78.14 -4.06
CA SER A 425 5.97 77.68 -3.44
C SER A 425 5.80 77.39 -1.95
N ARG A 426 5.07 78.25 -1.23
CA ARG A 426 4.74 78.01 0.18
C ARG A 426 3.85 76.77 0.35
N GLY A 427 2.84 76.60 -0.51
CA GLY A 427 1.97 75.43 -0.52
C GLY A 427 2.71 74.12 -0.80
N SER A 428 3.62 74.12 -1.78
CA SER A 428 4.45 72.97 -2.13
C SER A 428 5.38 72.57 -0.97
N LYS A 429 6.04 73.52 -0.31
CA LYS A 429 6.87 73.26 0.88
C LYS A 429 6.06 72.70 2.05
N ALA A 430 4.86 73.22 2.28
CA ALA A 430 3.95 72.70 3.31
C ALA A 430 3.49 71.27 2.99
N ALA A 431 3.21 70.97 1.72
CA ALA A 431 2.88 69.63 1.26
C ALA A 431 4.06 68.66 1.44
N THR A 432 5.29 69.06 1.14
CA THR A 432 6.49 68.25 1.41
C THR A 432 6.62 67.90 2.90
N ALA A 433 6.48 68.88 3.80
CA ALA A 433 6.54 68.64 5.24
C ALA A 433 5.42 67.72 5.73
N ALA A 434 4.21 67.85 5.18
CA ALA A 434 3.09 66.95 5.50
C ALA A 434 3.37 65.51 5.05
N ILE A 435 3.99 65.30 3.89
CA ILE A 435 4.35 63.97 3.38
C ILE A 435 5.49 63.34 4.19
N GLU A 436 6.43 64.12 4.72
CA GLU A 436 7.41 63.62 5.67
C GLU A 436 6.76 63.07 6.95
N GLU A 437 5.76 63.79 7.50
CA GLU A 437 5.03 63.30 8.67
C GLU A 437 4.16 62.07 8.34
N VAL A 438 3.55 62.01 7.14
CA VAL A 438 2.86 60.80 6.66
C VAL A 438 3.80 59.61 6.56
N THR A 439 5.02 59.81 6.05
CA THR A 439 6.03 58.74 5.95
C THR A 439 6.40 58.20 7.34
N LYS A 440 6.55 59.09 8.32
CA LYS A 440 6.79 58.72 9.72
C LYS A 440 5.61 57.96 10.33
N MET A 441 4.37 58.39 10.08
CA MET A 441 3.16 57.68 10.51
C MET A 441 3.04 56.29 9.88
N VAL A 442 3.38 56.14 8.59
CA VAL A 442 3.43 54.85 7.89
C VAL A 442 4.43 53.91 8.55
N GLN A 443 5.63 54.40 8.91
CA GLN A 443 6.64 53.59 9.59
C GLN A 443 6.23 53.17 11.01
N GLN A 444 5.56 54.06 11.76
CA GLN A 444 4.99 53.74 13.06
C GLN A 444 3.86 52.72 12.95
N THR A 445 2.98 52.87 11.96
CA THR A 445 1.86 51.96 11.68
C THR A 445 2.37 50.58 11.29
N ALA A 446 3.41 50.49 10.44
CA ALA A 446 4.05 49.23 10.08
C ALA A 446 4.61 48.50 11.32
N SER A 447 5.31 49.23 12.19
CA SER A 447 5.88 48.68 13.42
C SER A 447 4.79 48.19 14.39
N ALA A 448 3.72 48.98 14.57
CA ALA A 448 2.58 48.60 15.39
C ALA A 448 1.83 47.38 14.84
N THR A 449 1.65 47.31 13.51
CA THR A 449 1.01 46.19 12.81
C THR A 449 1.83 44.90 12.97
N GLN A 450 3.15 44.98 12.88
CA GLN A 450 4.04 43.85 13.14
C GLN A 450 3.95 43.35 14.59
N GLN A 451 3.91 44.26 15.56
CA GLN A 451 3.74 43.92 16.97
C GLN A 451 2.36 43.30 17.24
N GLN A 452 1.29 43.85 16.66
CA GLN A 452 -0.05 43.28 16.74
C GLN A 452 -0.11 41.88 16.13
N SER A 453 0.56 41.63 15.00
CA SER A 453 0.65 40.29 14.39
C SER A 453 1.30 39.28 15.34
N GLN A 454 2.39 39.65 16.01
CA GLN A 454 3.05 38.77 16.98
C GLN A 454 2.17 38.49 18.22
N THR A 455 1.48 39.51 18.72
CA THR A 455 0.53 39.35 19.83
C THR A 455 -0.64 38.46 19.43
N ALA A 456 -1.25 38.68 18.26
CA ALA A 456 -2.34 37.86 17.75
C ALA A 456 -1.96 36.38 17.63
N ARG A 457 -0.73 36.07 17.16
CA ARG A 457 -0.21 34.69 17.14
C ARG A 457 -0.12 34.07 18.53
N LYS A 458 0.46 34.78 19.51
CA LYS A 458 0.56 34.30 20.89
C LYS A 458 -0.80 34.03 21.52
N VAL A 459 -1.78 34.90 21.29
CA VAL A 459 -3.13 34.68 21.83
C VAL A 459 -3.86 33.57 21.08
N GLY A 460 -3.62 33.38 19.78
CA GLY A 460 -4.08 32.20 19.04
C GLY A 460 -3.53 30.88 19.60
N GLU A 461 -2.22 30.83 19.90
CA GLU A 461 -1.59 29.69 20.58
C GLU A 461 -2.19 29.42 21.96
N GLN A 462 -2.40 30.47 22.76
CA GLN A 462 -3.07 30.35 24.07
C GLN A 462 -4.52 29.87 23.96
N THR A 463 -5.27 30.35 22.96
CA THR A 463 -6.64 29.92 22.69
C THR A 463 -6.68 28.44 22.30
N SER A 464 -5.70 27.96 21.54
CA SER A 464 -5.55 26.53 21.23
C SER A 464 -5.28 25.69 22.47
N MET A 465 -4.39 26.14 23.37
CA MET A 465 -4.14 25.43 24.63
C MET A 465 -5.39 25.39 25.52
N VAL A 466 -6.15 26.49 25.60
CA VAL A 466 -7.42 26.54 26.35
C VAL A 466 -8.46 25.62 25.71
N ARG A 467 -8.54 25.55 24.37
CA ARG A 467 -9.40 24.59 23.65
C ARG A 467 -9.08 23.15 24.04
N ASP A 468 -7.81 22.81 24.11
CA ASP A 468 -7.36 21.46 24.49
C ASP A 468 -7.61 21.17 25.97
N TYR A 469 -7.38 22.13 26.86
CA TYR A 469 -7.77 22.00 28.27
C TYR A 469 -9.27 21.84 28.45
N THR A 470 -10.09 22.54 27.67
CA THR A 470 -11.55 22.41 27.71
C THR A 470 -12.00 21.03 27.24
N LYS A 471 -11.38 20.49 26.19
CA LYS A 471 -11.62 19.11 25.75
C LYS A 471 -11.22 18.10 26.82
N HIS A 472 -10.06 18.29 27.44
CA HIS A 472 -9.60 17.42 28.53
C HIS A 472 -10.51 17.53 29.75
N LEU A 473 -10.98 18.72 30.10
CA LEU A 473 -11.89 18.95 31.20
C LEU A 473 -13.27 18.35 30.91
N LYS A 474 -13.82 18.52 29.71
CA LYS A 474 -15.08 17.86 29.30
C LYS A 474 -14.96 16.33 29.31
N ARG A 475 -13.83 15.79 28.85
CA ARG A 475 -13.56 14.35 28.93
C ARG A 475 -13.44 13.90 30.39
N ALA A 476 -12.69 14.61 31.22
CA ALA A 476 -12.54 14.31 32.64
C ALA A 476 -13.87 14.40 33.38
N MET A 477 -14.73 15.38 33.07
CA MET A 477 -16.07 15.47 33.66
C MET A 477 -16.98 14.36 33.18
N SER A 478 -16.91 13.93 31.91
CA SER A 478 -17.65 12.77 31.41
C SER A 478 -17.17 11.45 32.03
N GLU A 479 -15.85 11.31 32.22
CA GLU A 479 -15.24 10.20 32.95
C GLU A 479 -15.63 10.24 34.43
N GLN A 480 -15.72 11.42 35.05
CA GLN A 480 -16.14 11.61 36.43
C GLN A 480 -17.65 11.48 36.60
N GLU A 481 -18.47 11.81 35.60
CA GLU A 481 -19.92 11.54 35.54
C GLU A 481 -20.16 10.05 35.43
N THR A 482 -19.41 9.39 34.54
CA THR A 482 -19.44 7.94 34.39
C THR A 482 -18.94 7.27 35.66
N GLY A 483 -17.88 7.79 36.27
CA GLY A 483 -17.30 7.36 37.53
C GLY A 483 -18.26 7.60 38.69
N SER A 484 -18.94 8.74 38.76
CA SER A 484 -19.95 9.09 39.76
C SER A 484 -21.18 8.22 39.61
N ARG A 485 -21.70 8.01 38.39
CA ARG A 485 -22.77 7.05 38.13
C ARG A 485 -22.34 5.62 38.37
N ALA A 486 -21.07 5.30 38.14
CA ALA A 486 -20.51 3.99 38.45
C ALA A 486 -20.37 3.83 39.96
N ILE A 487 -20.02 4.87 40.70
CA ILE A 487 -19.98 4.89 42.17
C ILE A 487 -21.39 4.85 42.71
N SER A 488 -22.36 5.67 42.27
CA SER A 488 -23.78 5.59 42.66
C SER A 488 -24.36 4.22 42.36
N ARG A 489 -24.15 3.68 41.16
CA ARG A 489 -24.57 2.31 40.86
C ARG A 489 -23.77 1.31 41.67
N ALA A 490 -22.50 1.54 41.96
CA ALA A 490 -21.72 0.68 42.84
C ALA A 490 -22.18 0.81 44.29
N MET A 491 -22.72 1.94 44.74
CA MET A 491 -23.23 2.18 46.08
C MET A 491 -24.63 1.61 46.21
N GLU A 492 -25.48 1.76 45.20
CA GLU A 492 -26.78 1.09 45.08
C GLU A 492 -26.58 -0.42 44.94
N ASN A 493 -25.59 -0.84 44.16
CA ASN A 493 -25.14 -2.22 44.13
C ASN A 493 -24.45 -2.61 45.41
N ILE A 494 -23.77 -1.75 46.18
CA ILE A 494 -23.15 -2.09 47.47
C ILE A 494 -24.25 -2.19 48.51
N MET A 495 -25.27 -1.35 48.51
CA MET A 495 -26.43 -1.47 49.39
C MET A 495 -27.23 -2.71 49.02
N GLY A 496 -27.44 -2.95 47.73
CA GLY A 496 -28.01 -4.17 47.19
C GLY A 496 -27.13 -5.38 47.47
N LEU A 497 -25.81 -5.27 47.41
CA LEU A 497 -24.83 -6.33 47.73
C LEU A 497 -24.72 -6.50 49.23
N VAL A 498 -24.92 -5.48 50.05
CA VAL A 498 -24.93 -5.56 51.51
C VAL A 498 -26.21 -6.26 51.90
N GLN A 499 -27.35 -5.89 51.34
CA GLN A 499 -28.62 -6.59 51.53
C GLN A 499 -28.55 -8.01 51.00
N ASN A 500 -27.97 -8.20 49.81
CA ASN A 500 -27.75 -9.52 49.22
C ASN A 500 -26.65 -10.28 49.96
N VAL A 501 -25.67 -9.66 50.61
CA VAL A 501 -24.63 -10.33 51.43
C VAL A 501 -25.17 -10.58 52.81
N LEU A 502 -26.12 -9.81 53.33
CA LEU A 502 -26.85 -10.12 54.56
C LEU A 502 -27.82 -11.28 54.30
N GLU A 503 -28.55 -11.26 53.19
CA GLU A 503 -29.37 -12.37 52.72
C GLU A 503 -28.47 -13.55 52.32
N SER A 504 -27.36 -13.33 51.63
CA SER A 504 -26.40 -14.38 51.25
C SER A 504 -25.57 -14.83 52.43
N THR A 505 -25.43 -14.10 53.53
CA THR A 505 -24.79 -14.60 54.77
C THR A 505 -25.79 -15.41 55.57
N SER A 506 -27.07 -15.07 55.51
CA SER A 506 -28.16 -15.92 56.00
C SER A 506 -28.30 -17.21 55.17
N VAL A 507 -28.22 -17.09 53.84
CA VAL A 507 -28.19 -18.22 52.91
C VAL A 507 -26.86 -18.94 53.05
N LEU A 508 -25.70 -18.30 53.14
CA LEU A 508 -24.38 -18.92 53.41
C LEU A 508 -24.32 -19.55 54.78
N ALA A 509 -25.09 -19.12 55.78
CA ALA A 509 -25.20 -19.85 57.04
C ALA A 509 -26.00 -21.14 56.81
N THR A 510 -27.08 -21.07 56.03
CA THR A 510 -27.89 -22.22 55.62
C THR A 510 -27.13 -23.14 54.66
N GLU A 511 -26.32 -22.59 53.77
CA GLU A 511 -25.49 -23.25 52.78
C GLU A 511 -24.18 -23.70 53.39
N SER A 512 -23.63 -23.03 54.39
CA SER A 512 -22.51 -23.54 55.21
C SER A 512 -23.00 -24.81 55.92
N SER A 513 -24.21 -24.78 56.48
CA SER A 513 -24.87 -25.99 56.98
C SER A 513 -25.12 -27.03 55.87
N ALA A 514 -25.53 -26.60 54.68
CA ALA A 514 -25.70 -27.48 53.52
C ALA A 514 -24.37 -27.96 52.93
N ILE A 515 -23.26 -27.23 53.07
CA ILE A 515 -21.90 -27.53 52.66
C ILE A 515 -21.34 -28.52 53.66
N VAL A 516 -21.59 -28.38 54.96
CA VAL A 516 -21.27 -29.44 55.92
C VAL A 516 -22.00 -30.73 55.53
N LYS A 517 -23.28 -30.64 55.14
CA LYS A 517 -24.06 -31.78 54.64
C LYS A 517 -23.55 -32.30 53.28
N ALA A 518 -23.19 -31.42 52.36
CA ALA A 518 -22.70 -31.72 51.02
C ALA A 518 -21.25 -32.16 51.01
N MET A 519 -20.43 -31.75 51.98
CA MET A 519 -19.10 -32.29 52.26
C MET A 519 -19.26 -33.70 52.80
N GLY A 520 -20.29 -33.99 53.58
CA GLY A 520 -20.71 -35.37 53.86
C GLY A 520 -21.05 -36.16 52.59
N VAL A 521 -21.76 -35.55 51.63
CA VAL A 521 -22.04 -36.15 50.32
C VAL A 521 -20.78 -36.25 49.43
N ILE A 522 -19.86 -35.29 49.45
CA ILE A 522 -18.61 -35.31 48.70
C ILE A 522 -17.67 -36.34 49.31
N GLN A 523 -17.63 -36.48 50.64
CA GLN A 523 -16.91 -37.57 51.30
C GLN A 523 -17.49 -38.93 50.86
N GLN A 524 -18.81 -39.04 50.76
CA GLN A 524 -19.49 -40.22 50.20
C GLN A 524 -19.17 -40.43 48.71
N ALA A 525 -19.26 -39.40 47.88
CA ALA A 525 -18.99 -39.44 46.43
C ALA A 525 -17.50 -39.61 46.12
N THR A 526 -16.60 -39.19 47.01
CA THR A 526 -15.16 -39.44 46.92
C THR A 526 -14.86 -40.89 47.30
N ARG A 527 -15.60 -41.48 48.25
CA ARG A 527 -15.56 -42.93 48.48
C ARG A 527 -16.07 -43.70 47.27
N GLU A 528 -17.16 -43.25 46.64
CA GLU A 528 -17.66 -43.83 45.39
C GLU A 528 -16.68 -43.62 44.22
N SER A 529 -16.06 -42.44 44.10
CA SER A 529 -15.02 -42.17 43.10
C SER A 529 -13.79 -43.03 43.32
N ASN A 530 -13.41 -43.33 44.57
CA ASN A 530 -12.36 -44.32 44.85
C ASN A 530 -12.74 -45.72 44.35
N VAL A 531 -14.02 -46.09 44.42
CA VAL A 531 -14.51 -47.34 43.81
C VAL A 531 -14.41 -47.26 42.27
N SER A 532 -14.88 -46.17 41.64
CA SER A 532 -14.79 -45.99 40.18
C SER A 532 -13.36 -45.81 39.64
N ILE A 533 -12.44 -45.22 40.42
CA ILE A 533 -11.00 -45.19 40.13
C ILE A 533 -10.44 -46.60 40.21
N GLY A 534 -10.92 -47.40 41.16
CA GLY A 534 -10.71 -48.85 41.18
C GLY A 534 -11.16 -49.53 39.90
N ASP A 535 -12.39 -49.24 39.43
CA ASP A 535 -12.94 -49.78 38.19
C ASP A 535 -12.16 -49.31 36.95
N LEU A 536 -11.73 -48.05 36.88
CA LEU A 536 -10.91 -47.52 35.80
C LEU A 536 -9.52 -48.15 35.77
N ASN A 537 -8.91 -48.34 36.93
CA ASN A 537 -7.64 -49.06 37.04
C ASN A 537 -7.84 -50.53 36.66
N GLN A 538 -8.97 -51.13 37.00
CA GLN A 538 -9.34 -52.48 36.57
C GLN A 538 -9.55 -52.54 35.05
N MET A 539 -10.26 -51.60 34.44
CA MET A 539 -10.43 -51.52 32.98
C MET A 539 -9.12 -51.26 32.26
N ALA A 540 -8.26 -50.38 32.78
CA ALA A 540 -6.92 -50.17 32.25
C ALA A 540 -6.11 -51.47 32.35
N ASN A 541 -6.15 -52.16 33.48
CA ASN A 541 -5.51 -53.47 33.63
C ASN A 541 -6.10 -54.50 32.66
N THR A 542 -7.41 -54.51 32.43
CA THR A 542 -8.05 -55.37 31.42
C THR A 542 -7.62 -55.01 30.01
N LEU A 543 -7.59 -53.74 29.63
CA LEU A 543 -7.12 -53.29 28.31
C LEU A 543 -5.62 -53.56 28.12
N SER A 544 -4.83 -53.42 29.17
CA SER A 544 -3.42 -53.81 29.18
C SER A 544 -3.32 -55.33 28.98
N HIS A 545 -4.11 -56.11 29.70
CA HIS A 545 -4.15 -57.56 29.56
C HIS A 545 -4.61 -57.99 28.16
N GLU A 546 -5.70 -57.44 27.63
CA GLU A 546 -6.20 -57.69 26.26
C GLU A 546 -5.20 -57.25 25.20
N SER A 547 -4.53 -56.12 25.40
CA SER A 547 -3.41 -55.71 24.55
C SER A 547 -2.25 -56.70 24.62
N THR A 548 -1.96 -57.25 25.79
CA THR A 548 -0.88 -58.24 25.99
C THR A 548 -1.26 -59.57 25.36
N LEU A 549 -2.53 -59.98 25.46
CA LEU A 549 -3.09 -61.15 24.79
C LEU A 549 -3.08 -60.98 23.28
N LEU A 550 -3.51 -59.82 22.76
CA LEU A 550 -3.42 -59.48 21.34
C LEU A 550 -1.96 -59.52 20.88
N ASN A 551 -1.03 -58.94 21.65
CA ASN A 551 0.39 -59.02 21.33
C ASN A 551 0.89 -60.47 21.32
N SER A 552 0.44 -61.31 22.25
CA SER A 552 0.79 -62.74 22.30
C SER A 552 0.22 -63.54 21.11
N GLU A 553 -0.96 -63.16 20.61
CA GLU A 553 -1.54 -63.74 19.40
C GLU A 553 -0.81 -63.25 18.15
N LEU A 554 -0.34 -62.00 18.15
CA LEU A 554 0.50 -61.45 17.09
C LEU A 554 1.92 -62.04 17.10
N ASP A 555 2.46 -62.40 18.27
CA ASP A 555 3.75 -63.08 18.45
C ASP A 555 3.75 -64.51 17.88
N ARG A 556 2.57 -65.12 17.65
CA ARG A 556 2.47 -66.37 16.89
C ARG A 556 2.87 -66.19 15.44
N PHE A 557 2.83 -64.96 14.93
CA PHE A 557 3.32 -64.64 13.60
C PHE A 557 4.81 -64.28 13.66
N THR A 558 5.62 -65.08 12.97
CA THR A 558 7.04 -64.76 12.81
C THR A 558 7.17 -63.77 11.67
N LEU A 559 7.45 -62.50 12.00
CA LEU A 559 7.70 -61.46 11.01
C LEU A 559 9.17 -61.48 10.55
N PRO A 560 9.47 -61.05 9.32
CA PRO A 560 10.84 -60.91 8.89
C PRO A 560 11.56 -59.82 9.70
N THR A 561 12.74 -60.16 10.18
CA THR A 561 13.65 -59.23 10.86
C THR A 561 14.29 -58.31 9.83
N PRO A 562 14.38 -56.99 10.08
CA PRO A 562 15.09 -56.09 9.18
C PRO A 562 16.51 -56.58 8.93
N THR A 563 16.88 -56.72 7.67
CA THR A 563 18.26 -56.98 7.27
C THR A 563 19.01 -55.66 7.25
N GLU A 564 20.25 -55.72 7.73
CA GLU A 564 21.15 -54.59 7.78
C GLU A 564 21.94 -54.51 6.47
N GLY A 565 21.94 -53.34 5.86
CA GLY A 565 22.66 -53.04 4.64
C GLY A 565 21.80 -52.98 3.38
N GLY A 566 22.46 -53.04 2.23
CA GLY A 566 21.81 -52.94 0.93
C GLY A 566 21.65 -51.49 0.43
N LYS A 567 21.38 -51.38 -0.87
CA LYS A 567 21.26 -50.12 -1.60
C LYS A 567 19.83 -49.95 -2.10
N LEU A 568 19.26 -48.77 -1.91
CA LEU A 568 17.97 -48.38 -2.47
C LEU A 568 18.16 -47.28 -3.52
N ILE A 569 17.63 -47.49 -4.72
CA ILE A 569 17.60 -46.49 -5.79
C ILE A 569 16.18 -45.93 -5.88
N THR A 570 16.06 -44.61 -5.81
CA THR A 570 14.81 -43.87 -5.99
C THR A 570 15.08 -42.69 -6.92
N SER A 571 14.06 -41.90 -7.26
CA SER A 571 14.23 -40.71 -8.09
C SER A 571 13.42 -39.54 -7.54
N THR A 572 13.94 -38.33 -7.71
CA THR A 572 13.20 -37.09 -7.46
C THR A 572 13.28 -36.21 -8.70
N VAL A 573 12.14 -35.66 -9.13
CA VAL A 573 12.09 -34.79 -10.31
C VAL A 573 12.44 -33.38 -9.87
N LEU A 574 13.65 -32.93 -10.22
CA LEU A 574 14.19 -31.65 -9.81
C LEU A 574 14.21 -30.65 -10.97
N TRP A 575 13.52 -29.52 -10.78
CA TRP A 575 13.40 -28.42 -11.75
C TRP A 575 14.21 -27.18 -11.40
N GLN A 576 14.88 -27.21 -10.24
CA GLN A 576 15.66 -26.10 -9.67
C GLN A 576 17.12 -26.54 -9.51
N GLN A 577 18.00 -25.59 -9.22
CA GLN A 577 19.38 -25.88 -8.87
C GLN A 577 19.44 -26.80 -7.63
N LEU A 578 20.37 -27.76 -7.61
CA LEU A 578 20.49 -28.69 -6.50
C LEU A 578 21.00 -27.94 -5.26
N THR A 579 20.30 -28.02 -4.14
CA THR A 579 20.82 -27.54 -2.85
C THR A 579 20.35 -28.44 -1.73
N LEU A 580 21.26 -28.75 -0.82
CA LEU A 580 20.99 -29.53 0.38
C LEU A 580 21.24 -28.70 1.66
N ASP A 581 21.50 -27.39 1.51
CA ASP A 581 21.48 -26.45 2.63
C ASP A 581 20.01 -26.16 2.99
N PRO A 582 19.57 -26.50 4.21
CA PRO A 582 18.18 -26.39 4.63
C PRO A 582 17.50 -25.06 4.27
N ILE A 583 18.18 -23.93 4.44
CA ILE A 583 17.57 -22.59 4.29
C ILE A 583 17.26 -22.20 2.83
N PHE A 584 17.71 -23.00 1.86
CA PHE A 584 17.49 -22.80 0.42
C PHE A 584 16.70 -23.94 -0.23
N VAL A 585 16.30 -24.95 0.54
CA VAL A 585 15.42 -26.01 0.07
C VAL A 585 14.04 -25.37 -0.08
N GLY A 586 13.69 -24.88 -1.27
CA GLY A 586 12.43 -24.17 -1.53
C GLY A 586 11.38 -25.00 -2.29
N SER A 587 11.67 -26.27 -2.57
CA SER A 587 10.76 -27.17 -3.29
C SER A 587 10.70 -28.54 -2.62
N ALA A 588 9.54 -29.20 -2.75
CA ALA A 588 9.31 -30.53 -2.20
C ALA A 588 10.39 -31.54 -2.63
N ALA A 589 10.81 -31.50 -3.90
CA ALA A 589 11.83 -32.39 -4.45
C ALA A 589 13.17 -32.31 -3.71
N LEU A 590 13.62 -31.11 -3.34
CA LEU A 590 14.82 -30.89 -2.53
C LEU A 590 14.59 -31.36 -1.08
N GLY A 591 13.40 -31.10 -0.54
CA GLY A 591 12.99 -31.55 0.80
C GLY A 591 13.04 -33.07 0.98
N TYR A 592 12.80 -33.83 -0.10
CA TYR A 592 12.86 -35.29 -0.08
C TYR A 592 14.26 -35.83 0.26
N MET A 593 15.29 -35.18 -0.28
CA MET A 593 16.68 -35.53 -0.01
C MET A 593 17.13 -34.92 1.32
N SER A 594 16.81 -33.64 1.57
CA SER A 594 17.21 -32.91 2.78
C SER A 594 16.79 -33.64 4.07
N LYS A 595 15.55 -34.12 4.16
CA LYS A 595 15.07 -34.85 5.37
C LYS A 595 15.71 -36.22 5.60
N THR A 596 16.52 -36.74 4.67
CA THR A 596 17.34 -37.95 4.94
C THR A 596 18.67 -37.61 5.59
N ILE A 597 19.17 -36.39 5.37
CA ILE A 597 20.47 -35.89 5.84
C ILE A 597 20.31 -35.12 7.15
N GLN A 598 19.24 -34.35 7.27
CA GLN A 598 19.06 -33.36 8.33
C GLN A 598 18.20 -33.88 9.49
N ALA A 599 18.35 -33.26 10.66
CA ALA A 599 17.53 -33.55 11.85
C ALA A 599 16.86 -32.27 12.36
N HIS A 600 15.70 -32.43 13.00
CA HIS A 600 14.83 -31.33 13.42
C HIS A 600 14.49 -31.47 14.90
N LEU A 601 14.14 -30.38 15.59
CA LEU A 601 13.71 -30.44 16.99
C LEU A 601 12.45 -31.29 17.17
N VAL A 602 11.48 -31.09 16.28
CA VAL A 602 10.18 -31.74 16.25
C VAL A 602 9.96 -32.34 14.87
N MET A 603 9.23 -33.45 14.80
CA MET A 603 8.87 -34.12 13.55
C MET A 603 7.37 -34.41 13.53
N TYR A 604 6.85 -34.91 12.42
CA TYR A 604 5.53 -35.56 12.40
C TYR A 604 5.65 -37.07 12.35
N GLY A 605 4.66 -37.75 12.92
CA GLY A 605 4.48 -39.18 12.78
C GLY A 605 3.92 -39.57 11.41
N GLU A 606 3.03 -40.55 11.40
CA GLU A 606 2.38 -41.02 10.17
C GLU A 606 1.27 -40.07 9.72
N GLY A 607 0.66 -39.35 10.66
CA GLY A 607 -0.33 -38.31 10.40
C GLY A 607 0.20 -36.89 10.59
N ALA A 608 -0.66 -36.01 11.10
CA ALA A 608 -0.34 -34.61 11.42
C ALA A 608 0.13 -34.42 12.88
N GLU A 609 0.28 -35.51 13.65
CA GLU A 609 0.73 -35.48 15.04
C GLU A 609 2.21 -35.13 15.16
N LEU A 610 2.51 -34.17 16.05
CA LEU A 610 3.87 -33.76 16.38
C LEU A 610 4.54 -34.78 17.30
N ILE A 611 5.75 -35.23 16.94
CA ILE A 611 6.54 -36.20 17.70
C ILE A 611 7.98 -35.68 17.99
N PRO A 612 8.64 -36.16 19.05
CA PRO A 612 10.02 -35.78 19.40
C PRO A 612 11.06 -36.06 18.30
N GLY A 613 11.89 -35.07 18.00
CA GLY A 613 13.06 -35.16 17.11
C GLY A 613 14.37 -35.12 17.90
N LEU A 614 15.19 -34.09 17.66
CA LEU A 614 16.36 -33.74 18.46
C LEU A 614 15.97 -33.27 19.87
N ALA A 615 14.77 -32.72 20.03
CA ALA A 615 14.17 -32.55 21.34
C ALA A 615 13.54 -33.87 21.80
N GLU A 616 13.80 -34.30 23.03
CA GLU A 616 13.14 -35.45 23.65
C GLU A 616 11.70 -35.12 24.10
N ARG A 617 11.46 -33.88 24.52
CA ARG A 617 10.16 -33.33 24.90
C ARG A 617 10.19 -31.80 24.85
N TRP A 618 9.03 -31.17 24.89
CA TRP A 618 8.90 -29.72 24.99
C TRP A 618 7.75 -29.32 25.92
N GLU A 619 7.77 -28.07 26.37
CA GLU A 619 6.72 -27.45 27.16
C GLU A 619 6.26 -26.17 26.45
N VAL A 620 4.94 -25.95 26.40
CA VAL A 620 4.34 -24.71 25.92
C VAL A 620 3.91 -23.92 27.15
N LEU A 621 4.60 -22.81 27.41
CA LEU A 621 4.49 -22.00 28.62
C LEU A 621 3.91 -20.62 28.27
N GLU A 622 3.50 -19.88 29.29
CA GLU A 622 3.03 -18.49 29.15
C GLU A 622 2.00 -18.31 28.02
N GLN A 623 0.97 -19.18 28.00
CA GLN A 623 -0.11 -19.16 26.99
C GLN A 623 0.39 -19.26 25.53
N GLY A 624 1.57 -19.85 25.30
CA GLY A 624 2.14 -20.04 23.96
C GLY A 624 3.17 -18.99 23.55
N HIS A 625 3.58 -18.11 24.45
CA HIS A 625 4.70 -17.19 24.21
C HIS A 625 6.07 -17.87 24.35
N VAL A 626 6.18 -18.94 25.16
CA VAL A 626 7.48 -19.57 25.44
C VAL A 626 7.42 -21.07 25.17
N TYR A 627 8.30 -21.55 24.30
CA TYR A 627 8.48 -22.97 23.99
C TYR A 627 9.81 -23.44 24.55
N ARG A 628 9.78 -24.27 25.60
CA ARG A 628 10.98 -24.86 26.21
C ARG A 628 11.24 -26.24 25.65
N PHE A 629 12.38 -26.43 25.02
CA PHE A 629 12.82 -27.73 24.47
C PHE A 629 13.88 -28.36 25.36
N HIS A 630 13.67 -29.63 25.68
CA HIS A 630 14.65 -30.50 26.33
C HIS A 630 15.28 -31.37 25.26
N LEU A 631 16.60 -31.29 25.09
CA LEU A 631 17.33 -31.86 23.97
C LEU A 631 17.92 -33.24 24.33
N ARG A 632 17.99 -34.11 23.32
CA ARG A 632 18.61 -35.43 23.47
C ARG A 632 20.10 -35.31 23.78
N HIS A 633 20.56 -36.12 24.71
CA HIS A 633 21.96 -36.17 25.13
C HIS A 633 22.78 -37.04 24.18
N GLY A 634 24.04 -36.66 23.95
CA GLY A 634 25.01 -37.48 23.21
C GLY A 634 24.78 -37.59 21.70
N VAL A 635 23.88 -36.77 21.13
CA VAL A 635 23.66 -36.72 19.68
C VAL A 635 24.89 -36.15 18.98
N ARG A 636 25.26 -36.72 17.82
CA ARG A 636 26.38 -36.25 16.99
C ARG A 636 25.92 -35.83 15.60
N PHE A 637 26.51 -34.76 15.10
CA PHE A 637 26.49 -34.44 13.68
C PHE A 637 27.36 -35.42 12.89
N HIS A 638 27.18 -35.49 11.57
CA HIS A 638 27.91 -36.41 10.69
C HIS A 638 29.43 -36.20 10.68
N ASN A 639 29.91 -35.02 11.07
CA ASN A 639 31.33 -34.69 11.23
C ASN A 639 31.90 -35.14 12.60
N GLY A 640 31.08 -35.74 13.47
CA GLY A 640 31.45 -36.25 14.79
C GLY A 640 31.27 -35.24 15.94
N ARG A 641 30.97 -33.97 15.66
CA ARG A 641 30.73 -32.95 16.68
C ARG A 641 29.45 -33.26 17.47
N LEU A 642 29.46 -33.00 18.77
CA LEU A 642 28.26 -33.10 19.61
C LEU A 642 27.27 -31.99 19.27
N PHE A 643 25.99 -32.34 19.25
CA PHE A 643 24.86 -31.42 19.17
C PHE A 643 24.56 -30.85 20.56
N GLU A 644 24.44 -29.53 20.65
CA GLU A 644 24.10 -28.78 21.87
C GLU A 644 23.01 -27.74 21.58
N ALA A 645 22.40 -27.20 22.63
CA ALA A 645 21.39 -26.14 22.55
C ALA A 645 21.83 -24.90 21.76
N LYS A 646 23.13 -24.58 21.74
CA LYS A 646 23.66 -23.47 20.93
C LYS A 646 23.44 -23.68 19.43
N ASP A 647 23.47 -24.92 18.96
CA ASP A 647 23.27 -25.25 17.55
C ASP A 647 21.84 -24.96 17.09
N VAL A 648 20.89 -25.01 18.02
CA VAL A 648 19.51 -24.60 17.76
C VAL A 648 19.44 -23.12 17.43
N HIS A 649 20.04 -22.27 18.29
CA HIS A 649 20.14 -20.83 18.03
C HIS A 649 20.83 -20.56 16.69
N ASP A 650 22.02 -21.13 16.51
CA ASP A 650 22.87 -20.82 15.35
C ASP A 650 22.28 -21.32 14.03
N SER A 651 21.51 -22.41 14.04
CA SER A 651 20.83 -22.90 12.84
C SER A 651 19.64 -22.03 12.49
N LEU A 652 18.79 -21.71 13.48
CA LEU A 652 17.53 -21.01 13.23
C LEU A 652 17.76 -19.51 12.93
N VAL A 653 18.80 -18.88 13.50
CA VAL A 653 19.13 -17.49 13.16
C VAL A 653 19.55 -17.32 11.70
N ARG A 654 20.11 -18.37 11.05
CA ARG A 654 20.48 -18.33 9.62
C ARG A 654 19.31 -18.02 8.71
N LEU A 655 18.10 -18.43 9.07
CA LEU A 655 16.87 -18.11 8.31
C LEU A 655 16.63 -16.60 8.18
N LEU A 656 17.16 -15.82 9.11
CA LEU A 656 16.94 -14.37 9.21
C LEU A 656 18.15 -13.53 8.78
N LEU A 657 19.33 -14.13 8.57
CA LEU A 657 20.54 -13.38 8.25
C LEU A 657 20.44 -12.75 6.84
N PRO A 658 20.54 -11.42 6.71
CA PRO A 658 20.30 -10.73 5.43
C PRO A 658 21.24 -11.18 4.32
N GLU A 659 22.51 -11.46 4.65
CA GLU A 659 23.51 -11.91 3.69
C GLU A 659 23.24 -13.30 3.11
N LEU A 660 22.39 -14.12 3.75
CA LEU A 660 21.98 -15.42 3.25
C LEU A 660 20.76 -15.31 2.34
N ASN A 661 19.94 -14.26 2.46
CA ASN A 661 18.75 -14.02 1.62
C ASN A 661 17.81 -15.25 1.54
N SER A 662 17.61 -15.93 2.67
CA SER A 662 16.70 -17.09 2.74
C SER A 662 15.25 -16.66 2.48
N GLN A 663 14.57 -17.39 1.61
CA GLN A 663 13.14 -17.19 1.34
C GLN A 663 12.25 -17.74 2.48
N SER A 664 12.82 -18.48 3.43
CA SER A 664 12.11 -19.14 4.53
C SER A 664 12.29 -18.41 5.88
N GLY A 665 12.77 -17.17 5.86
CA GLY A 665 12.88 -16.33 7.07
C GLY A 665 11.55 -16.10 7.79
N TRP A 666 10.43 -16.23 7.08
CA TRP A 666 9.09 -16.10 7.66
C TRP A 666 8.78 -17.14 8.76
N ILE A 667 9.45 -18.30 8.77
CA ILE A 667 9.30 -19.35 9.79
C ILE A 667 9.63 -18.81 11.19
N MET A 668 10.66 -17.95 11.28
CA MET A 668 11.15 -17.38 12.55
C MET A 668 10.61 -15.96 12.81
N ARG A 669 9.68 -15.45 11.98
CA ARG A 669 9.24 -14.05 12.02
C ARG A 669 8.66 -13.61 13.36
N GLU A 670 7.91 -14.49 14.02
CA GLU A 670 7.26 -14.19 15.31
C GLU A 670 8.20 -14.42 16.50
N VAL A 671 9.44 -14.90 16.29
CA VAL A 671 10.43 -15.06 17.36
C VAL A 671 10.95 -13.69 17.78
N ARG A 672 11.01 -13.43 19.08
CA ARG A 672 11.49 -12.16 19.64
C ARG A 672 12.85 -11.76 19.07
N GLY A 673 12.94 -10.52 18.59
CA GLY A 673 14.15 -9.98 17.96
C GLY A 673 14.37 -10.37 16.48
N ALA A 674 13.47 -11.15 15.85
CA ALA A 674 13.63 -11.56 14.46
C ALA A 674 13.71 -10.39 13.47
N ALA A 675 12.93 -9.33 13.73
CA ALA A 675 12.95 -8.10 12.92
C ALA A 675 14.31 -7.39 12.96
N ASP A 676 15.03 -7.44 14.09
CA ASP A 676 16.36 -6.82 14.21
C ASP A 676 17.43 -7.61 13.47
N VAL A 677 17.36 -8.95 13.49
CA VAL A 677 18.26 -9.81 12.71
C VAL A 677 18.01 -9.62 11.22
N THR A 678 16.75 -9.66 10.79
CA THR A 678 16.36 -9.49 9.37
C THR A 678 16.75 -8.12 8.82
N ALA A 679 16.77 -7.08 9.66
CA ALA A 679 17.21 -5.75 9.28
C ALA A 679 18.74 -5.56 9.35
N GLY A 680 19.50 -6.58 9.76
CA GLY A 680 20.96 -6.52 9.92
C GLY A 680 21.43 -5.68 11.12
N ARG A 681 20.54 -5.37 12.07
CA ARG A 681 20.88 -4.59 13.29
C ARG A 681 21.65 -5.42 14.32
N THR A 682 21.44 -6.74 14.33
CA THR A 682 22.14 -7.70 15.17
C THR A 682 22.28 -9.03 14.44
N ARG A 683 23.19 -9.89 14.90
CA ARG A 683 23.37 -11.27 14.41
C ARG A 683 22.88 -12.33 15.40
N THR A 684 22.35 -11.89 16.54
CA THR A 684 21.87 -12.76 17.62
C THR A 684 20.36 -12.64 17.73
N LEU A 685 19.67 -13.77 17.74
CA LEU A 685 18.21 -13.82 17.86
C LEU A 685 17.82 -13.91 19.34
N SER A 686 17.41 -12.78 19.92
CA SER A 686 17.17 -12.65 21.37
C SER A 686 16.05 -13.55 21.90
N GLY A 687 15.13 -13.98 21.05
CA GLY A 687 14.07 -14.92 21.37
C GLY A 687 14.53 -16.35 21.56
N ILE A 688 15.72 -16.75 21.09
CA ILE A 688 16.26 -18.08 21.37
C ILE A 688 17.26 -17.99 22.53
N GLN A 689 16.83 -18.45 23.70
CA GLN A 689 17.61 -18.42 24.93
C GLN A 689 18.15 -19.80 25.27
N VAL A 690 19.46 -19.98 25.09
CA VAL A 690 20.20 -21.17 25.55
C VAL A 690 20.29 -21.13 27.07
N ARG A 691 19.58 -22.02 27.76
CA ARG A 691 19.57 -22.09 29.23
C ARG A 691 20.77 -22.86 29.75
N ASP A 692 21.04 -24.00 29.11
CA ASP A 692 22.18 -24.87 29.34
C ASP A 692 22.47 -25.68 28.05
N GLN A 693 23.38 -26.64 28.11
CA GLN A 693 23.78 -27.44 26.93
C GLN A 693 22.62 -28.24 26.30
N HIS A 694 21.58 -28.56 27.06
CA HIS A 694 20.50 -29.47 26.65
C HIS A 694 19.10 -28.84 26.81
N THR A 695 19.03 -27.55 27.14
CA THR A 695 17.76 -26.83 27.32
C THR A 695 17.80 -25.50 26.56
N VAL A 696 16.82 -25.28 25.69
CA VAL A 696 16.67 -24.04 24.92
C VAL A 696 15.22 -23.56 24.98
N ASP A 697 15.03 -22.28 25.26
CA ASP A 697 13.72 -21.63 25.16
C ASP A 697 13.65 -20.85 23.84
N ILE A 698 12.54 -20.99 23.12
CA ILE A 698 12.18 -20.12 22.00
C ILE A 698 11.00 -19.26 22.43
N ILE A 699 11.18 -17.95 22.40
CA ILE A 699 10.26 -16.94 22.89
C ILE A 699 9.70 -16.16 21.70
N LEU A 700 8.37 -16.14 21.60
CA LEU A 700 7.65 -15.43 20.57
C LEU A 700 7.20 -14.04 21.06
N GLU A 701 7.13 -13.07 20.14
CA GLU A 701 6.49 -11.77 20.42
C GLU A 701 5.00 -11.95 20.65
N GLU A 702 4.35 -12.74 19.80
CA GLU A 702 2.93 -13.08 19.86
C GLU A 702 2.75 -14.61 19.86
N PRO A 703 1.71 -15.15 20.52
CA PRO A 703 1.45 -16.58 20.47
C PRO A 703 1.17 -17.03 19.05
N LEU A 704 1.75 -18.17 18.67
CA LEU A 704 1.51 -18.82 17.38
C LEU A 704 1.20 -20.29 17.61
N ALA A 705 -0.07 -20.68 17.48
CA ALA A 705 -0.58 -21.98 17.88
C ALA A 705 0.03 -23.17 17.13
N PHE A 706 0.52 -22.93 15.92
CA PHE A 706 1.18 -23.92 15.08
C PHE A 706 2.70 -23.71 14.99
N PHE A 707 3.30 -23.00 15.94
CA PHE A 707 4.75 -22.74 15.94
C PHE A 707 5.57 -24.03 15.92
N LEU A 708 5.19 -25.03 16.73
CA LEU A 708 5.81 -26.35 16.70
C LEU A 708 5.72 -27.00 15.31
N SER A 709 4.62 -26.75 14.60
CA SER A 709 4.44 -27.25 13.25
C SER A 709 5.43 -26.65 12.26
N LEU A 710 5.82 -25.40 12.44
CA LEU A 710 6.86 -24.75 11.62
C LEU A 710 8.24 -25.39 11.82
N LEU A 711 8.56 -25.85 13.04
CA LEU A 711 9.86 -26.45 13.36
C LEU A 711 10.10 -27.83 12.72
N THR A 712 9.09 -28.37 12.08
CA THR A 712 9.18 -29.64 11.31
C THR A 712 9.50 -29.43 9.84
N MET A 713 9.44 -28.18 9.37
CA MET A 713 9.74 -27.81 7.99
C MET A 713 11.22 -28.07 7.69
N HIS A 714 11.52 -28.38 6.43
CA HIS A 714 12.87 -28.83 6.05
C HIS A 714 13.93 -27.74 6.23
N GLU A 715 13.54 -26.47 6.23
CA GLU A 715 14.40 -25.30 6.44
C GLU A 715 14.70 -25.05 7.92
N ALA A 716 13.88 -25.57 8.83
CA ALA A 716 14.06 -25.49 10.28
C ALA A 716 14.99 -26.60 10.83
N ALA A 717 15.74 -27.27 9.96
CA ALA A 717 16.72 -28.27 10.35
C ALA A 717 17.86 -27.66 11.18
N ILE A 718 18.38 -28.45 12.12
CA ILE A 718 19.53 -28.08 12.94
C ILE A 718 20.81 -28.63 12.29
N ILE A 719 21.77 -27.73 12.07
CA ILE A 719 23.06 -27.99 11.44
C ILE A 719 24.21 -27.46 12.30
N PRO A 720 25.45 -27.93 12.09
CA PRO A 720 26.63 -27.25 12.62
C PRO A 720 26.91 -26.00 11.78
N ALA A 721 26.38 -24.85 12.19
CA ALA A 721 26.38 -23.61 11.40
C ALA A 721 27.78 -23.14 10.95
N GLU A 722 28.84 -23.52 11.67
CA GLU A 722 30.23 -23.27 11.28
C GLU A 722 30.67 -23.96 9.98
N GLU A 723 30.07 -25.10 9.62
CA GLU A 723 30.31 -25.80 8.36
C GLU A 723 29.66 -25.07 7.17
N ALA A 724 28.64 -24.24 7.44
CA ALA A 724 27.90 -23.48 6.42
C ALA A 724 28.49 -22.10 6.11
N ARG A 725 29.73 -21.82 6.55
CA ARG A 725 30.43 -20.56 6.26
C ARG A 725 30.81 -20.37 4.80
N ASP A 726 30.96 -21.47 4.06
CA ASP A 726 31.13 -21.49 2.61
C ASP A 726 29.82 -22.01 1.98
N PRO A 727 28.92 -21.11 1.55
CA PRO A 727 27.59 -21.50 1.08
C PRO A 727 27.62 -22.42 -0.14
N GLU A 728 28.55 -22.20 -1.08
CA GLU A 728 28.64 -23.03 -2.29
C GLU A 728 29.14 -24.44 -1.97
N ARG A 729 30.08 -24.57 -1.04
CA ARG A 729 30.50 -25.89 -0.59
C ARG A 729 29.40 -26.58 0.19
N PHE A 730 28.77 -25.89 1.15
CA PHE A 730 27.76 -26.47 2.03
C PHE A 730 26.49 -26.87 1.28
N ARG A 731 26.12 -26.12 0.22
CA ARG A 731 25.03 -26.44 -0.70
C ARG A 731 25.09 -27.87 -1.21
N LEU A 732 26.29 -28.34 -1.59
CA LEU A 732 26.50 -29.68 -2.16
C LEU A 732 27.11 -30.67 -1.17
N HIS A 733 27.63 -30.21 -0.03
CA HIS A 733 28.26 -31.05 1.00
C HIS A 733 27.78 -30.66 2.40
N PRO A 734 26.47 -30.73 2.70
CA PRO A 734 25.96 -30.37 4.01
C PRO A 734 26.39 -31.39 5.08
N VAL A 735 26.46 -30.91 6.31
CA VAL A 735 26.60 -31.73 7.51
C VAL A 735 25.30 -31.63 8.28
N GLY A 736 24.71 -32.77 8.64
CA GLY A 736 23.48 -32.85 9.44
C GLY A 736 23.62 -33.83 10.60
N ALA A 737 22.51 -34.18 11.23
CA ALA A 737 22.43 -35.23 12.26
C ALA A 737 21.36 -36.29 11.93
N GLY A 738 20.88 -36.33 10.68
CA GLY A 738 19.86 -37.26 10.21
C GLY A 738 20.36 -38.70 10.05
N PRO A 739 19.46 -39.61 9.64
CA PRO A 739 19.73 -41.05 9.54
C PRO A 739 20.77 -41.40 8.46
N PHE A 740 20.91 -40.58 7.43
CA PHE A 740 21.93 -40.77 6.40
C PHE A 740 22.85 -39.55 6.35
N ARG A 741 24.10 -39.74 5.92
CA ARG A 741 25.07 -38.67 5.64
C ARG A 741 25.38 -38.64 4.16
N LEU A 742 25.70 -37.47 3.62
CA LEU A 742 26.02 -37.37 2.20
C LEU A 742 27.27 -38.20 1.84
N ALA A 743 27.21 -38.93 0.73
CA ALA A 743 28.34 -39.60 0.11
C ALA A 743 28.77 -38.92 -1.20
N GLU A 744 27.82 -38.50 -2.03
CA GLU A 744 28.07 -37.82 -3.31
C GLU A 744 26.86 -36.95 -3.70
N ALA A 745 27.10 -35.77 -4.26
CA ALA A 745 26.07 -34.94 -4.87
C ALA A 745 26.57 -34.44 -6.24
N THR A 746 25.99 -34.96 -7.31
CA THR A 746 26.32 -34.61 -8.70
C THR A 746 25.12 -33.95 -9.33
N GLU A 747 25.24 -32.65 -9.58
CA GLU A 747 24.16 -31.79 -10.05
C GLU A 747 23.57 -32.29 -11.38
N GLY A 748 22.23 -32.40 -11.43
CA GLY A 748 21.50 -32.89 -12.60
C GLY A 748 21.58 -34.40 -12.87
N GLU A 749 22.38 -35.16 -12.10
CA GLU A 749 22.56 -36.60 -12.28
C GLU A 749 22.04 -37.40 -11.07
N ARG A 750 22.67 -37.25 -9.89
CA ARG A 750 22.33 -38.06 -8.71
C ARG A 750 22.77 -37.45 -7.39
N VAL A 751 22.08 -37.83 -6.31
CA VAL A 751 22.52 -37.62 -4.92
C VAL A 751 22.57 -38.96 -4.21
N ARG A 752 23.69 -39.28 -3.58
CA ARG A 752 23.91 -40.54 -2.88
C ARG A 752 24.20 -40.27 -1.41
N VAL A 753 23.42 -40.88 -0.54
CA VAL A 753 23.55 -40.77 0.92
C VAL A 753 23.83 -42.15 1.50
N GLN A 754 24.72 -42.21 2.49
CA GLN A 754 25.13 -43.44 3.15
C GLN A 754 24.67 -43.44 4.60
N ARG A 755 24.53 -44.62 5.19
CA ARG A 755 24.11 -44.81 6.58
C ARG A 755 24.92 -43.97 7.58
N ASN A 756 24.21 -43.27 8.48
CA ASN A 756 24.80 -42.71 9.68
C ASN A 756 24.79 -43.79 10.79
N ARG A 757 25.95 -44.40 11.06
CA ARG A 757 26.07 -45.45 12.09
C ARG A 757 25.92 -44.91 13.52
N ASP A 758 26.14 -43.62 13.71
CA ASP A 758 26.02 -42.93 15.00
C ASP A 758 24.67 -42.22 15.14
N TYR A 759 23.65 -42.62 14.36
CA TYR A 759 22.33 -42.02 14.43
C TYR A 759 21.71 -42.22 15.83
N TYR A 760 21.15 -41.15 16.38
CA TYR A 760 20.71 -41.09 17.77
C TYR A 760 19.42 -41.88 18.07
N VAL A 761 18.77 -42.44 17.04
CA VAL A 761 17.63 -43.35 17.21
C VAL A 761 18.14 -44.79 17.06
N PRO A 762 18.18 -45.58 18.15
CA PRO A 762 18.74 -46.93 18.11
C PRO A 762 18.04 -47.84 17.10
N GLY A 763 18.83 -48.66 16.40
CA GLY A 763 18.33 -49.71 15.50
C GLY A 763 17.92 -49.24 14.10
N ILE A 764 18.07 -47.95 13.76
CA ILE A 764 17.80 -47.40 12.42
C ILE A 764 18.88 -46.38 12.01
N PRO A 765 19.03 -46.06 10.70
CA PRO A 765 18.35 -46.67 9.56
C PRO A 765 18.98 -47.98 9.12
N HIS A 766 18.24 -48.90 8.50
CA HIS A 766 18.74 -50.24 8.11
C HIS A 766 19.60 -50.27 6.83
N LEU A 767 19.30 -49.43 5.84
CA LEU A 767 20.01 -49.38 4.55
C LEU A 767 21.45 -48.86 4.69
N ASP A 768 22.37 -49.37 3.86
CA ASP A 768 23.73 -48.83 3.75
C ASP A 768 23.76 -47.55 2.90
N GLU A 769 22.94 -47.50 1.85
CA GLU A 769 22.97 -46.42 0.86
C GLU A 769 21.58 -46.16 0.26
N ILE A 770 21.27 -44.89 0.02
CA ILE A 770 20.16 -44.46 -0.83
C ILE A 770 20.72 -43.59 -1.97
N GLU A 771 20.36 -43.92 -3.19
CA GLU A 771 20.66 -43.12 -4.38
C GLU A 771 19.39 -42.48 -4.93
N PHE A 772 19.38 -41.16 -5.02
CA PHE A 772 18.35 -40.35 -5.65
C PHE A 772 18.79 -39.98 -7.06
N ARG A 773 18.14 -40.55 -8.08
CA ARG A 773 18.30 -40.17 -9.49
C ARG A 773 17.60 -38.84 -9.80
N LEU A 774 18.32 -37.93 -10.45
CA LEU A 774 17.86 -36.59 -10.85
C LEU A 774 17.73 -36.42 -12.37
N ASP A 775 18.05 -37.46 -13.15
CA ASP A 775 18.05 -37.45 -14.61
C ASP A 775 16.65 -37.61 -15.22
N LEU A 776 15.69 -38.15 -14.45
CA LEU A 776 14.30 -38.34 -14.88
C LEU A 776 13.52 -37.03 -14.81
N ARG A 777 12.76 -36.71 -15.88
CA ARG A 777 12.12 -35.40 -16.07
C ARG A 777 10.61 -35.39 -15.82
N SER A 778 9.95 -36.54 -15.63
CA SER A 778 8.53 -36.56 -15.29
C SER A 778 8.17 -37.72 -14.37
N PHE A 779 7.06 -37.59 -13.62
CA PHE A 779 6.56 -38.70 -12.80
C PHE A 779 6.15 -39.93 -13.61
N ARG A 780 5.81 -39.75 -14.90
CA ARG A 780 5.63 -40.86 -15.84
C ARG A 780 6.96 -41.57 -16.08
N ASP A 781 8.04 -40.83 -16.36
CA ASP A 781 9.37 -41.41 -16.57
C ASP A 781 9.85 -42.17 -15.33
N VAL A 782 9.57 -41.64 -14.13
CA VAL A 782 9.86 -42.31 -12.85
C VAL A 782 9.10 -43.63 -12.72
N ALA A 783 7.80 -43.64 -13.03
CA ALA A 783 7.01 -44.86 -13.01
C ALA A 783 7.46 -45.87 -14.08
N GLU A 784 7.83 -45.41 -15.28
CA GLU A 784 8.35 -46.29 -16.33
C GLU A 784 9.75 -46.84 -16.01
N ALA A 785 10.63 -46.02 -15.41
CA ALA A 785 11.93 -46.47 -14.92
C ALA A 785 11.78 -47.56 -13.85
N PHE A 786 10.77 -47.44 -12.98
CA PHE A 786 10.42 -48.49 -12.02
C PHE A 786 9.98 -49.78 -12.72
N LEU A 787 9.11 -49.68 -13.73
CA LEU A 787 8.65 -50.85 -14.50
C LEU A 787 9.78 -51.51 -15.30
N ARG A 788 10.80 -50.76 -15.72
CA ARG A 788 12.05 -51.28 -16.32
C ARG A 788 13.04 -51.82 -15.31
N GLY A 789 12.77 -51.67 -14.01
CA GLY A 789 13.61 -52.14 -12.91
C GLY A 789 14.80 -51.24 -12.56
N GLU A 790 14.86 -50.03 -13.12
CA GLU A 790 15.97 -49.08 -12.93
C GLU A 790 15.91 -48.31 -11.60
N VAL A 791 14.74 -48.23 -10.97
CA VAL A 791 14.54 -47.68 -9.62
C VAL A 791 13.75 -48.66 -8.76
N ASP A 792 14.02 -48.68 -7.46
CA ASP A 792 13.42 -49.59 -6.47
C ASP A 792 12.15 -49.00 -5.84
N VAL A 793 12.03 -47.67 -5.82
CA VAL A 793 10.85 -46.94 -5.36
C VAL A 793 10.53 -45.85 -6.37
N ALA A 794 9.26 -45.76 -6.77
CA ALA A 794 8.73 -44.68 -7.60
C ALA A 794 7.57 -44.00 -6.88
N HIS A 795 7.72 -42.71 -6.60
CA HIS A 795 6.69 -41.90 -5.97
C HIS A 795 6.01 -40.96 -6.99
N GLY A 796 4.75 -40.62 -6.77
CA GLY A 796 4.00 -39.69 -7.63
C GLY A 796 3.43 -40.34 -8.88
N VAL A 797 3.09 -41.63 -8.82
CA VAL A 797 2.71 -42.40 -10.01
C VAL A 797 1.38 -41.89 -10.59
N PRO A 798 1.33 -41.55 -11.90
CA PRO A 798 0.11 -41.05 -12.54
C PRO A 798 -1.10 -41.97 -12.33
N LEU A 799 -2.24 -41.40 -11.93
CA LEU A 799 -3.45 -42.15 -11.54
C LEU A 799 -4.00 -43.08 -12.64
N ASN A 800 -3.91 -42.67 -13.91
CA ASN A 800 -4.29 -43.50 -15.04
C ASN A 800 -3.43 -44.77 -15.17
N LEU A 801 -2.13 -44.67 -14.87
CA LEU A 801 -1.24 -45.82 -14.83
C LEU A 801 -1.56 -46.70 -13.63
N VAL A 802 -1.85 -46.11 -12.47
CA VAL A 802 -2.24 -46.85 -11.24
C VAL A 802 -3.47 -47.74 -11.48
N SER A 803 -4.47 -47.28 -12.23
CA SER A 803 -5.66 -48.09 -12.55
C SER A 803 -5.29 -49.42 -13.23
N ASN A 804 -4.36 -49.37 -14.19
CA ASN A 804 -3.83 -50.55 -14.87
C ASN A 804 -2.96 -51.40 -13.93
N LEU A 805 -2.08 -50.75 -13.14
CA LEU A 805 -1.15 -51.44 -12.23
C LEU A 805 -1.86 -52.17 -11.08
N ARG A 806 -2.99 -51.62 -10.59
CA ARG A 806 -3.84 -52.27 -9.57
C ARG A 806 -4.48 -53.56 -10.07
N SER A 807 -4.66 -53.68 -11.39
CA SER A 807 -5.17 -54.90 -12.02
C SER A 807 -4.06 -55.92 -12.30
N ASP A 808 -2.78 -55.51 -12.23
CA ASP A 808 -1.63 -56.42 -12.38
C ASP A 808 -1.30 -57.09 -11.04
N PRO A 809 -1.52 -58.41 -10.88
CA PRO A 809 -1.27 -59.11 -9.64
C PRO A 809 0.22 -59.12 -9.23
N ARG A 810 1.15 -58.77 -10.12
CA ARG A 810 2.59 -58.68 -9.83
C ARG A 810 2.95 -57.38 -9.12
N ILE A 811 2.17 -56.31 -9.30
CA ILE A 811 2.51 -54.96 -8.84
C ILE A 811 1.50 -54.48 -7.78
N ALA A 812 0.21 -54.79 -7.94
CA ALA A 812 -0.87 -54.35 -7.04
C ALA A 812 -0.57 -54.49 -5.53
N PRO A 813 0.06 -55.58 -5.02
CA PRO A 813 0.38 -55.73 -3.60
C PRO A 813 1.42 -54.72 -3.07
N TYR A 814 2.22 -54.16 -3.99
CA TYR A 814 3.36 -53.30 -3.74
C TYR A 814 3.08 -51.82 -4.08
N ILE A 815 1.79 -51.48 -4.21
CA ILE A 815 1.32 -50.10 -4.34
C ILE A 815 0.95 -49.59 -2.94
N LEU A 816 1.66 -48.58 -2.45
CA LEU A 816 1.28 -47.83 -1.26
C LEU A 816 0.46 -46.60 -1.66
N THR A 817 -0.40 -46.15 -0.76
CA THR A 817 -1.25 -44.98 -0.99
C THR A 817 -1.42 -44.15 0.27
N THR A 818 -1.47 -42.84 0.09
CA THR A 818 -1.79 -41.86 1.12
C THR A 818 -2.60 -40.72 0.52
N ILE A 819 -3.29 -39.95 1.34
CA ILE A 819 -3.90 -38.67 0.92
C ILE A 819 -2.94 -37.58 1.37
N GLN A 820 -2.35 -36.85 0.43
CA GLN A 820 -1.49 -35.72 0.77
C GLN A 820 -2.36 -34.59 1.33
N LEU A 821 -1.79 -33.75 2.18
CA LEU A 821 -2.40 -32.49 2.58
C LEU A 821 -2.36 -31.51 1.40
N HIS A 822 -3.20 -31.77 0.42
CA HIS A 822 -3.20 -31.13 -0.87
C HIS A 822 -4.62 -30.75 -1.29
N THR A 823 -4.77 -29.60 -1.91
CA THR A 823 -6.00 -29.22 -2.61
C THR A 823 -5.68 -28.60 -3.96
N SER A 824 -6.27 -29.19 -5.00
CA SER A 824 -6.29 -28.65 -6.35
C SER A 824 -7.51 -27.76 -6.53
N TYR A 825 -7.37 -26.64 -7.23
CA TYR A 825 -8.43 -25.64 -7.36
C TYR A 825 -8.43 -24.93 -8.71
N PHE A 826 -9.60 -24.42 -9.08
CA PHE A 826 -9.81 -23.49 -10.18
C PHE A 826 -10.14 -22.10 -9.60
N GLY A 827 -9.36 -21.10 -10.00
CA GLY A 827 -9.37 -19.75 -9.44
C GLY A 827 -9.73 -18.67 -10.44
N TYR A 828 -10.20 -17.55 -9.88
CA TYR A 828 -10.57 -16.32 -10.57
C TYR A 828 -10.36 -15.14 -9.63
N ASP A 829 -10.26 -13.95 -10.24
CA ASP A 829 -10.10 -12.69 -9.52
C ASP A 829 -11.45 -12.21 -8.94
N CYS A 830 -11.64 -12.35 -7.63
CA CYS A 830 -12.85 -11.93 -6.93
C CYS A 830 -13.00 -10.40 -6.81
N SER A 831 -12.00 -9.61 -7.19
CA SER A 831 -12.06 -8.14 -7.08
C SER A 831 -12.69 -7.45 -8.30
N VAL A 832 -12.84 -8.17 -9.42
CA VAL A 832 -13.27 -7.58 -10.70
C VAL A 832 -14.58 -8.17 -11.21
N ALA A 833 -15.38 -7.35 -11.89
CA ALA A 833 -16.61 -7.82 -12.53
C ALA A 833 -16.29 -8.80 -13.67
N PRO A 834 -17.08 -9.88 -13.86
CA PRO A 834 -18.28 -10.23 -13.09
C PRO A 834 -18.02 -11.14 -11.88
N PHE A 835 -16.76 -11.54 -11.62
CA PHE A 835 -16.38 -12.46 -10.54
C PHE A 835 -16.50 -11.88 -9.13
N ASN A 836 -16.61 -10.55 -9.00
CA ASN A 836 -16.95 -9.88 -7.75
C ASN A 836 -18.35 -10.24 -7.22
N ARG A 837 -19.23 -10.80 -8.06
CA ARG A 837 -20.56 -11.30 -7.67
C ARG A 837 -20.50 -12.76 -7.22
N VAL A 838 -21.05 -13.06 -6.04
CA VAL A 838 -21.06 -14.41 -5.47
C VAL A 838 -21.85 -15.39 -6.34
N GLU A 839 -22.91 -14.92 -7.00
CA GLU A 839 -23.75 -15.73 -7.89
C GLU A 839 -22.95 -16.28 -9.08
N VAL A 840 -22.04 -15.48 -9.66
CA VAL A 840 -21.18 -15.92 -10.76
C VAL A 840 -20.19 -16.97 -10.29
N ARG A 841 -19.59 -16.76 -9.11
CA ARG A 841 -18.64 -17.71 -8.51
C ARG A 841 -19.29 -19.04 -8.13
N GLN A 842 -20.49 -18.99 -7.55
CA GLN A 842 -21.30 -20.16 -7.27
C GLN A 842 -21.75 -20.86 -8.56
N ALA A 843 -22.09 -20.11 -9.62
CA ALA A 843 -22.43 -20.69 -10.92
C ALA A 843 -21.25 -21.47 -11.52
N ILE A 844 -20.04 -20.91 -11.50
CA ILE A 844 -18.82 -21.60 -11.94
C ILE A 844 -18.63 -22.90 -11.16
N ASN A 845 -18.80 -22.87 -9.84
CA ASN A 845 -18.66 -24.06 -9.01
C ASN A 845 -19.70 -25.15 -9.30
N HIS A 846 -20.96 -24.77 -9.52
CA HIS A 846 -22.03 -25.70 -9.92
C HIS A 846 -21.85 -26.23 -11.35
N ALA A 847 -21.20 -25.47 -12.24
CA ALA A 847 -20.96 -25.90 -13.61
C ALA A 847 -19.93 -27.03 -13.69
N ILE A 848 -18.85 -26.97 -12.90
CA ILE A 848 -17.75 -27.95 -12.99
C ILE A 848 -18.18 -29.34 -12.51
N ASP A 849 -18.15 -30.32 -13.43
CA ASP A 849 -18.45 -31.72 -13.12
C ASP A 849 -17.21 -32.46 -12.61
N ARG A 850 -17.03 -32.41 -11.28
CA ARG A 850 -15.90 -33.05 -10.58
C ARG A 850 -15.94 -34.56 -10.68
N ASP A 851 -17.12 -35.18 -10.72
CA ASP A 851 -17.24 -36.63 -10.81
C ASP A 851 -16.82 -37.11 -12.21
N ARG A 852 -17.28 -36.42 -13.27
CA ARG A 852 -16.84 -36.68 -14.65
C ARG A 852 -15.34 -36.47 -14.82
N ILE A 853 -14.77 -35.43 -14.22
CA ILE A 853 -13.31 -35.23 -14.21
C ILE A 853 -12.61 -36.39 -13.49
N ASN A 854 -13.10 -36.79 -12.32
CA ASN A 854 -12.53 -37.91 -11.57
C ASN A 854 -12.51 -39.20 -12.39
N GLU A 855 -13.62 -39.51 -13.06
CA GLU A 855 -13.77 -40.69 -13.90
C GLU A 855 -12.85 -40.65 -15.12
N ARG A 856 -12.85 -39.55 -15.88
CA ARG A 856 -12.12 -39.46 -17.17
C ARG A 856 -10.63 -39.24 -17.01
N VAL A 857 -10.22 -38.46 -16.02
CA VAL A 857 -8.82 -38.05 -15.83
C VAL A 857 -8.12 -38.93 -14.80
N PHE A 858 -8.77 -39.17 -13.66
CA PHE A 858 -8.16 -39.86 -12.53
C PHE A 858 -8.61 -41.32 -12.38
N ALA A 859 -9.37 -41.86 -13.34
CA ALA A 859 -9.91 -43.22 -13.31
C ALA A 859 -10.70 -43.55 -12.01
N GLY A 860 -11.38 -42.55 -11.45
CA GLY A 860 -12.15 -42.65 -10.20
C GLY A 860 -11.30 -42.75 -8.93
N LEU A 861 -9.97 -42.58 -9.03
CA LEU A 861 -9.05 -42.73 -7.91
C LEU A 861 -8.76 -41.43 -7.16
N GLY A 862 -9.13 -40.28 -7.71
CA GLY A 862 -9.01 -38.98 -7.05
C GLY A 862 -9.99 -38.83 -5.89
N VAL A 863 -9.67 -37.93 -4.96
CA VAL A 863 -10.54 -37.59 -3.83
C VAL A 863 -11.19 -36.25 -4.15
N VAL A 864 -12.50 -36.24 -4.46
CA VAL A 864 -13.23 -35.01 -4.77
C VAL A 864 -13.22 -34.09 -3.54
N ALA A 865 -12.72 -32.87 -3.71
CA ALA A 865 -12.63 -31.89 -2.64
C ALA A 865 -13.97 -31.21 -2.40
N LYS A 866 -14.56 -31.44 -1.22
CA LYS A 866 -15.84 -30.82 -0.83
C LYS A 866 -15.66 -29.38 -0.34
N SER A 867 -14.47 -29.04 0.14
CA SER A 867 -14.05 -27.70 0.51
C SER A 867 -12.52 -27.60 0.49
N LEU A 868 -11.94 -26.53 1.04
CA LEU A 868 -10.52 -26.21 0.90
C LEU A 868 -9.63 -27.12 1.73
N LEU A 869 -10.01 -27.44 2.97
CA LEU A 869 -9.19 -28.28 3.84
C LEU A 869 -9.17 -29.75 3.37
N PRO A 870 -7.99 -30.36 3.18
CA PRO A 870 -7.86 -31.80 2.98
C PRO A 870 -8.13 -32.61 4.27
N PRO A 871 -8.41 -33.92 4.14
CA PRO A 871 -8.52 -34.83 5.28
C PRO A 871 -7.24 -34.86 6.12
N GLY A 872 -7.38 -34.82 7.45
CA GLY A 872 -6.26 -34.91 8.39
C GLY A 872 -5.86 -33.58 9.04
N LEU A 873 -6.50 -32.47 8.68
CA LEU A 873 -6.30 -31.16 9.29
C LEU A 873 -7.43 -30.77 10.24
N LEU A 874 -7.10 -29.91 11.22
CA LEU A 874 -8.04 -29.39 12.21
C LEU A 874 -9.16 -28.57 11.53
N GLY A 875 -10.42 -28.87 11.83
CA GLY A 875 -11.59 -28.22 11.22
C GLY A 875 -12.05 -28.86 9.89
N TYR A 876 -11.37 -29.91 9.42
CA TYR A 876 -11.90 -30.74 8.34
C TYR A 876 -13.19 -31.45 8.79
N ASP A 877 -14.23 -31.40 7.96
CA ASP A 877 -15.50 -32.08 8.20
C ASP A 877 -15.83 -32.98 7.01
N ALA A 878 -15.76 -34.29 7.21
CA ALA A 878 -16.07 -35.29 6.18
C ALA A 878 -17.54 -35.26 5.73
N ASN A 879 -18.45 -34.76 6.59
CA ASN A 879 -19.88 -34.69 6.35
C ASN A 879 -20.31 -33.37 5.69
N LEU A 880 -19.39 -32.42 5.55
CA LEU A 880 -19.65 -31.14 4.93
C LEU A 880 -20.20 -31.34 3.51
N ARG A 881 -21.38 -30.78 3.23
CA ARG A 881 -21.97 -30.78 1.90
C ARG A 881 -21.35 -29.64 1.09
N GLY A 882 -20.41 -29.97 0.22
CA GLY A 882 -19.81 -29.04 -0.75
C GLY A 882 -20.78 -28.62 -1.85
N ILE A 883 -20.28 -27.87 -2.84
CA ILE A 883 -21.08 -27.47 -4.02
C ILE A 883 -21.13 -28.64 -5.02
N THR A 884 -22.33 -29.11 -5.34
CA THR A 884 -22.55 -30.22 -6.28
C THR A 884 -22.72 -29.73 -7.72
N HIS A 885 -22.44 -30.60 -8.70
CA HIS A 885 -22.67 -30.29 -10.12
C HIS A 885 -24.17 -30.10 -10.41
N ASP A 886 -24.56 -28.91 -10.88
CA ASP A 886 -25.93 -28.55 -11.28
C ASP A 886 -25.90 -27.42 -12.35
N PRO A 887 -25.82 -27.77 -13.64
CA PRO A 887 -25.78 -26.80 -14.74
C PRO A 887 -27.01 -25.90 -14.85
N GLU A 888 -28.19 -26.36 -14.43
CA GLU A 888 -29.42 -25.55 -14.47
C GLU A 888 -29.38 -24.47 -13.39
N ARG A 889 -28.95 -24.84 -12.18
CA ARG A 889 -28.72 -23.88 -11.11
C ARG A 889 -27.64 -22.88 -11.50
N ALA A 890 -26.54 -23.32 -12.12
CA ALA A 890 -25.50 -22.45 -12.63
C ALA A 890 -26.03 -21.43 -13.65
N ARG A 891 -26.82 -21.86 -14.65
CA ARG A 891 -27.49 -20.93 -15.59
C ARG A 891 -28.43 -19.95 -14.90
N SER A 892 -29.18 -20.41 -13.89
CA SER A 892 -30.06 -19.55 -13.11
C SER A 892 -29.29 -18.46 -12.36
N LEU A 893 -28.16 -18.81 -11.74
CA LEU A 893 -27.30 -17.88 -11.01
C LEU A 893 -26.64 -16.87 -11.97
N MET A 894 -26.18 -17.31 -13.15
CA MET A 894 -25.64 -16.41 -14.19
C MET A 894 -26.69 -15.38 -14.63
N ARG A 895 -27.95 -15.79 -14.82
CA ARG A 895 -29.05 -14.87 -15.14
C ARG A 895 -29.35 -13.89 -14.00
N GLN A 896 -29.36 -14.36 -12.74
CA GLN A 896 -29.53 -13.50 -11.56
C GLN A 896 -28.41 -12.46 -11.45
N ALA A 897 -27.18 -12.85 -11.80
CA ALA A 897 -26.04 -11.96 -11.87
C ALA A 897 -26.07 -11.00 -13.08
N GLY A 898 -27.04 -11.10 -13.97
CA GLY A 898 -27.12 -10.27 -15.19
C GLY A 898 -26.11 -10.64 -16.28
N VAL A 899 -25.51 -11.84 -16.21
CA VAL A 899 -24.55 -12.33 -17.20
C VAL A 899 -25.27 -13.31 -18.12
N THR A 900 -25.84 -12.80 -19.22
CA THR A 900 -26.79 -13.57 -20.04
C THR A 900 -26.17 -14.30 -21.24
N SER A 901 -25.01 -13.86 -21.77
CA SER A 901 -24.25 -14.58 -22.80
C SER A 901 -22.92 -13.89 -23.13
N GLY A 902 -21.89 -14.67 -23.48
CA GLY A 902 -20.69 -14.16 -24.16
C GLY A 902 -19.59 -13.62 -23.25
N LEU A 903 -19.54 -14.08 -21.98
CA LEU A 903 -18.41 -13.75 -21.11
C LEU A 903 -17.16 -14.45 -21.63
N ARG A 904 -16.19 -13.67 -22.13
CA ARG A 904 -14.89 -14.19 -22.55
C ARG A 904 -13.86 -14.02 -21.44
N VAL A 905 -13.16 -15.09 -21.11
CA VAL A 905 -12.15 -15.12 -20.05
C VAL A 905 -10.89 -15.78 -20.58
N GLU A 906 -9.73 -15.20 -20.28
CA GLU A 906 -8.44 -15.77 -20.68
C GLU A 906 -7.96 -16.79 -19.62
N TYR A 907 -7.38 -17.90 -20.09
CA TYR A 907 -6.57 -18.82 -19.29
C TYR A 907 -5.19 -18.93 -19.94
N ARG A 908 -4.12 -18.63 -19.19
CA ARG A 908 -2.74 -18.77 -19.68
C ARG A 908 -2.14 -20.07 -19.15
N THR A 909 -1.92 -21.03 -20.04
CA THR A 909 -1.27 -22.31 -19.74
C THR A 909 0.21 -22.29 -20.14
N TRP A 910 0.97 -23.30 -19.71
CA TRP A 910 2.38 -23.52 -20.06
C TRP A 910 2.66 -25.03 -20.14
N ASP A 911 3.79 -25.43 -20.74
CA ASP A 911 4.11 -26.86 -21.00
C ASP A 911 4.17 -27.74 -19.75
N THR A 912 4.38 -27.14 -18.56
CA THR A 912 4.42 -27.85 -17.26
C THR A 912 3.22 -27.54 -16.36
N ASP A 913 2.15 -26.95 -16.89
CA ASP A 913 0.92 -26.75 -16.14
C ASP A 913 0.29 -28.11 -15.83
N GLU A 914 0.36 -28.52 -14.56
CA GLU A 914 -0.13 -29.82 -14.08
C GLU A 914 -1.61 -30.04 -14.40
N PHE A 915 -2.41 -28.98 -14.52
CA PHE A 915 -3.82 -29.08 -14.91
C PHE A 915 -4.04 -29.31 -16.40
N ASN A 916 -3.22 -28.67 -17.24
CA ASN A 916 -3.21 -28.91 -18.67
C ASN A 916 -2.69 -30.32 -18.97
N ASN A 917 -1.61 -30.73 -18.31
CA ASN A 917 -0.99 -32.04 -18.48
C ASN A 917 -1.77 -33.20 -17.85
N SER A 918 -2.59 -32.94 -16.82
CA SER A 918 -3.54 -33.93 -16.30
C SER A 918 -4.80 -34.04 -17.16
N GLY A 919 -5.06 -33.11 -18.09
CA GLY A 919 -6.24 -33.17 -18.96
C GLY A 919 -7.56 -32.79 -18.27
N GLN A 920 -7.51 -32.12 -17.12
CA GLN A 920 -8.70 -31.60 -16.43
C GLN A 920 -9.26 -30.34 -17.12
N LEU A 921 -8.38 -29.45 -17.58
CA LEU A 921 -8.75 -28.14 -18.12
C LEU A 921 -9.75 -28.22 -19.30
N PRO A 922 -9.60 -29.10 -20.30
CA PRO A 922 -10.57 -29.19 -21.41
C PRO A 922 -12.01 -29.51 -20.95
N LEU A 923 -12.18 -30.37 -19.95
CA LEU A 923 -13.49 -30.72 -19.39
C LEU A 923 -14.10 -29.54 -18.62
N ILE A 924 -13.28 -28.80 -17.88
CA ILE A 924 -13.71 -27.58 -17.19
C ILE A 924 -14.16 -26.52 -18.20
N VAL A 925 -13.40 -26.32 -19.29
CA VAL A 925 -13.77 -25.37 -20.36
C VAL A 925 -15.10 -25.76 -21.02
N GLU A 926 -15.32 -27.04 -21.27
CA GLU A 926 -16.59 -27.57 -21.79
C GLU A 926 -17.77 -27.26 -20.85
N ASP A 927 -17.59 -27.47 -19.54
CA ASP A 927 -18.61 -27.19 -18.51
C ASP A 927 -18.93 -25.70 -18.40
N LEU A 928 -17.92 -24.83 -18.48
CA LEU A 928 -18.08 -23.38 -18.44
C LEU A 928 -18.77 -22.84 -19.71
N ALA A 929 -18.48 -23.42 -20.88
CA ALA A 929 -19.17 -23.08 -22.12
C ALA A 929 -20.68 -23.37 -22.04
N ALA A 930 -21.08 -24.45 -21.36
CA ALA A 930 -22.49 -24.83 -21.17
C ALA A 930 -23.31 -23.84 -20.32
N ILE A 931 -22.64 -22.91 -19.61
CA ILE A 931 -23.26 -21.82 -18.85
C ILE A 931 -22.98 -20.43 -19.45
N GLY A 932 -22.39 -20.37 -20.65
CA GLY A 932 -22.19 -19.14 -21.41
C GLY A 932 -20.86 -18.41 -21.15
N ILE A 933 -19.86 -19.11 -20.61
CA ILE A 933 -18.49 -18.60 -20.39
C ILE A 933 -17.55 -19.21 -21.44
N ASP A 934 -16.99 -18.37 -22.30
CA ASP A 934 -16.05 -18.73 -23.37
C ASP A 934 -14.61 -18.53 -22.86
N VAL A 935 -13.88 -19.64 -22.64
CA VAL A 935 -12.52 -19.60 -22.08
C VAL A 935 -11.48 -19.70 -23.20
N ASN A 936 -10.74 -18.63 -23.42
CA ASN A 936 -9.64 -18.58 -24.39
C ASN A 936 -8.33 -19.07 -23.74
N VAL A 937 -7.92 -20.29 -24.08
CA VAL A 937 -6.69 -20.91 -23.56
C VAL A 937 -5.50 -20.52 -24.45
N THR A 938 -4.48 -19.89 -23.89
CA THR A 938 -3.27 -19.45 -24.60
C THR A 938 -2.00 -20.01 -23.95
N MET A 939 -0.98 -20.32 -24.76
CA MET A 939 0.29 -20.92 -24.30
C MET A 939 1.34 -19.84 -24.00
N HIS A 940 1.96 -19.91 -22.83
CA HIS A 940 2.97 -18.96 -22.32
C HIS A 940 4.10 -19.68 -21.58
N SER A 941 5.14 -18.95 -21.16
CA SER A 941 6.06 -19.44 -20.13
C SER A 941 5.39 -19.41 -18.76
N ALA A 942 5.83 -20.24 -17.80
CA ALA A 942 5.27 -20.25 -16.44
C ALA A 942 5.32 -18.87 -15.75
N VAL A 943 6.37 -18.08 -16.02
CA VAL A 943 6.52 -16.73 -15.49
C VAL A 943 5.48 -15.78 -16.10
N GLU A 944 5.35 -15.74 -17.42
CA GLU A 944 4.41 -14.84 -18.11
C GLU A 944 2.94 -15.25 -17.91
N ALA A 945 2.67 -16.54 -17.71
CA ALA A 945 1.35 -17.03 -17.33
C ALA A 945 0.93 -16.56 -15.93
N ARG A 946 1.85 -16.56 -14.96
CA ARG A 946 1.56 -16.18 -13.55
C ARG A 946 1.62 -14.69 -13.29
N LYS A 947 2.42 -13.94 -14.05
CA LYS A 947 2.65 -12.49 -13.86
C LYS A 947 1.37 -11.65 -13.70
N PRO A 948 0.27 -11.87 -14.45
CA PRO A 948 -0.98 -11.15 -14.24
C PRO A 948 -1.64 -11.42 -12.89
N LEU A 949 -1.50 -12.65 -12.36
CA LEU A 949 -2.15 -13.08 -11.11
C LEU A 949 -1.66 -12.31 -9.89
N PHE A 950 -0.48 -11.66 -9.97
CA PHE A 950 0.05 -10.81 -8.91
C PHE A 950 -0.51 -9.39 -8.92
N LYS A 951 -1.51 -9.08 -9.76
CA LYS A 951 -2.21 -7.80 -9.77
C LYS A 951 -3.73 -7.98 -9.69
N ALA A 952 -4.37 -7.22 -8.80
CA ALA A 952 -5.82 -7.14 -8.74
C ALA A 952 -6.37 -6.56 -10.06
N GLY A 953 -7.56 -7.00 -10.45
CA GLY A 953 -8.18 -6.63 -11.72
C GLY A 953 -7.70 -7.45 -12.92
N HIS A 954 -7.01 -8.57 -12.73
CA HIS A 954 -6.48 -9.38 -13.84
C HIS A 954 -7.60 -10.09 -14.62
N GLY A 955 -8.71 -10.44 -13.97
CA GLY A 955 -9.91 -10.96 -14.63
C GLY A 955 -9.70 -12.26 -15.43
N MET A 956 -8.67 -13.03 -15.09
CA MET A 956 -8.31 -14.29 -15.75
C MET A 956 -8.72 -15.49 -14.92
N PHE A 957 -8.87 -16.64 -15.59
CA PHE A 957 -8.90 -17.93 -14.92
C PHE A 957 -7.49 -18.51 -14.77
N PHE A 958 -7.32 -19.29 -13.71
CA PHE A 958 -6.11 -20.05 -13.45
C PHE A 958 -6.44 -21.31 -12.66
N CYS A 959 -5.56 -22.30 -12.72
CA CYS A 959 -5.60 -23.45 -11.85
C CYS A 959 -4.36 -23.48 -10.96
N GLY A 960 -4.49 -24.12 -9.80
CA GLY A 960 -3.35 -24.31 -8.90
C GLY A 960 -3.48 -25.57 -8.07
N ASN A 961 -2.32 -26.08 -7.66
CA ASN A 961 -2.16 -27.15 -6.70
C ASN A 961 -1.49 -26.54 -5.46
N TRP A 962 -2.06 -26.82 -4.29
CA TRP A 962 -1.49 -26.36 -3.02
C TRP A 962 -1.24 -27.54 -2.11
N TYR A 963 0.02 -27.72 -1.74
CA TYR A 963 0.48 -28.71 -0.77
C TYR A 963 0.77 -27.98 0.53
N ALA A 964 0.35 -28.55 1.65
CA ALA A 964 0.66 -28.01 2.95
C ALA A 964 2.18 -28.10 3.20
N ASP A 965 2.82 -26.95 3.42
CA ASP A 965 4.25 -26.92 3.79
C ASP A 965 4.47 -27.52 5.18
N PHE A 966 3.48 -27.32 6.06
CA PHE A 966 3.35 -27.89 7.38
C PHE A 966 1.86 -28.25 7.62
N PRO A 967 1.56 -29.34 8.37
CA PRO A 967 0.23 -29.83 8.65
C PRO A 967 -0.51 -28.98 9.71
N ASP A 968 -0.85 -27.75 9.37
CA ASP A 968 -1.82 -26.94 10.09
C ASP A 968 -2.78 -26.24 9.11
N SER A 969 -4.02 -26.05 9.53
CA SER A 969 -5.08 -25.44 8.72
C SER A 969 -4.79 -23.98 8.35
N ASP A 970 -3.93 -23.29 9.10
CA ASP A 970 -3.46 -21.93 8.77
C ASP A 970 -2.83 -21.88 7.38
N ASN A 971 -2.08 -22.92 7.00
CA ASN A 971 -1.38 -22.98 5.71
C ASN A 971 -2.35 -22.96 4.51
N PHE A 972 -3.64 -23.26 4.73
CA PHE A 972 -4.69 -23.09 3.72
C PHE A 972 -5.41 -21.75 3.86
N PHE A 973 -5.88 -21.37 5.05
CA PHE A 973 -6.74 -20.18 5.17
C PHE A 973 -5.97 -18.86 5.16
N TYR A 974 -4.84 -18.76 5.86
CA TYR A 974 -4.03 -17.55 5.85
C TYR A 974 -3.51 -17.28 4.44
N VAL A 975 -2.89 -18.28 3.82
CA VAL A 975 -2.31 -18.17 2.48
C VAL A 975 -3.35 -17.81 1.42
N PHE A 976 -4.56 -18.37 1.51
CA PHE A 976 -5.57 -18.16 0.47
C PHE A 976 -6.44 -16.93 0.69
N PHE A 977 -6.74 -16.52 1.92
CA PHE A 977 -7.79 -15.52 2.16
C PHE A 977 -7.41 -14.38 3.09
N HIS A 978 -6.34 -14.50 3.86
CA HIS A 978 -5.91 -13.38 4.70
C HIS A 978 -5.39 -12.24 3.82
N SER A 979 -5.84 -11.01 4.04
CA SER A 979 -5.50 -9.85 3.18
C SER A 979 -3.99 -9.66 2.93
N ALA A 980 -3.15 -9.93 3.94
CA ALA A 980 -1.69 -9.85 3.84
C ALA A 980 -1.03 -10.90 2.93
N ALA A 981 -1.69 -12.02 2.63
CA ALA A 981 -1.15 -13.13 1.84
C ALA A 981 -1.94 -13.43 0.56
N ASN A 982 -3.25 -13.13 0.54
CA ASN A 982 -4.18 -13.41 -0.56
C ASN A 982 -3.70 -12.91 -1.94
N SER A 983 -3.01 -11.76 -1.97
CA SER A 983 -2.43 -11.18 -3.19
C SER A 983 -1.42 -12.09 -3.89
N ILE A 984 -0.78 -13.00 -3.17
CA ILE A 984 0.19 -13.97 -3.69
C ILE A 984 -0.49 -15.06 -4.53
N ARG A 985 -1.79 -15.29 -4.29
CA ARG A 985 -2.56 -16.39 -4.91
C ARG A 985 -3.48 -15.96 -6.04
N GLY A 986 -3.62 -14.66 -6.30
CA GLY A 986 -4.42 -14.13 -7.41
C GLY A 986 -5.94 -14.24 -7.23
N PHE A 987 -6.44 -14.54 -6.03
CA PHE A 987 -7.89 -14.56 -5.79
C PHE A 987 -8.47 -13.19 -5.49
N TYR A 988 -7.72 -12.29 -4.86
CA TYR A 988 -8.18 -10.96 -4.43
C TYR A 988 -9.53 -11.00 -3.70
N PHE A 989 -9.67 -11.98 -2.81
CA PHE A 989 -10.83 -12.21 -1.96
C PHE A 989 -10.40 -12.08 -0.51
N HIS A 990 -10.82 -10.99 0.13
CA HIS A 990 -10.57 -10.77 1.55
C HIS A 990 -11.81 -10.11 2.19
N LYS A 991 -12.03 -10.40 3.46
CA LYS A 991 -13.04 -9.73 4.29
C LYS A 991 -12.45 -9.50 5.68
N PRO A 992 -12.64 -8.33 6.32
CA PRO A 992 -12.10 -8.08 7.66
C PRO A 992 -12.50 -9.13 8.71
N GLU A 993 -13.70 -9.71 8.59
CA GLU A 993 -14.16 -10.75 9.51
C GLU A 993 -13.41 -12.07 9.33
N ILE A 994 -13.00 -12.40 8.09
CA ILE A 994 -12.19 -13.58 7.80
C ILE A 994 -10.76 -13.39 8.32
N ASP A 995 -10.17 -12.21 8.12
CA ASP A 995 -8.85 -11.88 8.66
C ASP A 995 -8.84 -12.01 10.18
N ALA A 996 -9.85 -11.43 10.86
CA ALA A 996 -9.98 -11.51 12.32
C ALA A 996 -10.13 -12.95 12.83
N GLN A 997 -10.91 -13.79 12.14
CA GLN A 997 -11.04 -15.21 12.48
C GLN A 997 -9.72 -15.96 12.30
N ILE A 998 -9.02 -15.73 11.20
CA ILE A 998 -7.71 -16.35 10.95
C ILE A 998 -6.74 -15.92 12.05
N ASP A 999 -6.61 -14.63 12.34
CA ASP A 999 -5.73 -14.12 13.39
C ASP A 999 -6.06 -14.69 14.78
N GLU A 1000 -7.34 -14.85 15.13
CA GLU A 1000 -7.77 -15.53 16.36
C GLU A 1000 -7.28 -16.98 16.38
N ALA A 1001 -7.50 -17.74 15.29
CA ALA A 1001 -7.06 -19.13 15.17
C ALA A 1001 -5.53 -19.30 15.20
N ARG A 1002 -4.78 -18.26 14.79
CA ARG A 1002 -3.31 -18.24 14.85
C ARG A 1002 -2.81 -18.02 16.28
N ARG A 1003 -3.50 -17.20 17.09
CA ARG A 1003 -3.08 -16.85 18.46
C ARG A 1003 -3.59 -17.80 19.54
N THR A 1004 -4.78 -18.39 19.36
CA THR A 1004 -5.38 -19.23 20.40
C THR A 1004 -4.76 -20.63 20.44
N ASN A 1005 -4.32 -21.07 21.63
CA ASN A 1005 -3.85 -22.44 21.87
C ASN A 1005 -4.97 -23.40 22.30
N ASP A 1006 -6.21 -22.92 22.38
CA ASP A 1006 -7.38 -23.76 22.61
C ASP A 1006 -7.74 -24.51 21.32
N SER A 1007 -7.44 -25.81 21.28
CA SER A 1007 -7.65 -26.65 20.10
C SER A 1007 -9.11 -26.75 19.69
N GLU A 1008 -10.07 -26.72 20.62
CA GLU A 1008 -11.50 -26.80 20.30
C GLU A 1008 -11.94 -25.50 19.64
N ARG A 1009 -11.53 -24.36 20.20
CA ARG A 1009 -11.82 -23.04 19.63
C ARG A 1009 -11.22 -22.87 18.22
N ARG A 1010 -9.97 -23.31 18.02
CA ARG A 1010 -9.34 -23.31 16.68
C ARG A 1010 -10.12 -24.17 15.69
N GLU A 1011 -10.57 -25.35 16.11
CA GLU A 1011 -11.34 -26.26 15.26
C GLU A 1011 -12.66 -25.63 14.81
N GLU A 1012 -13.39 -24.99 15.72
CA GLU A 1012 -14.63 -24.27 15.39
C GLU A 1012 -14.40 -23.18 14.35
N ILE A 1013 -13.35 -22.37 14.52
CA ILE A 1013 -13.01 -21.30 13.59
C ILE A 1013 -12.69 -21.87 12.21
N TYR A 1014 -11.79 -22.84 12.12
CA TYR A 1014 -11.40 -23.43 10.83
C TYR A 1014 -12.56 -24.15 10.15
N ARG A 1015 -13.44 -24.81 10.90
CA ARG A 1015 -14.67 -25.40 10.36
C ARG A 1015 -15.58 -24.31 9.77
N GLY A 1016 -15.73 -23.18 10.47
CA GLY A 1016 -16.47 -22.01 9.99
C GLY A 1016 -15.87 -21.38 8.73
N LEU A 1017 -14.54 -21.26 8.65
CA LEU A 1017 -13.82 -20.79 7.47
C LEU A 1017 -13.99 -21.76 6.28
N ASN A 1018 -13.94 -23.07 6.54
CA ASN A 1018 -14.16 -24.08 5.51
C ASN A 1018 -15.59 -24.06 4.96
N GLN A 1019 -16.59 -23.75 5.80
CA GLN A 1019 -17.96 -23.49 5.36
C GLN A 1019 -18.10 -22.19 4.57
N MET A 1020 -17.35 -21.15 4.93
CA MET A 1020 -17.32 -19.88 4.20
C MET A 1020 -16.89 -20.08 2.74
N VAL A 1021 -15.89 -20.93 2.47
CA VAL A 1021 -15.45 -21.25 1.10
C VAL A 1021 -16.61 -21.75 0.23
N ILE A 1022 -17.51 -22.56 0.81
CA ILE A 1022 -18.69 -23.06 0.08
C ILE A 1022 -19.71 -21.94 -0.16
N ARG A 1023 -19.97 -21.10 0.86
CA ARG A 1023 -20.97 -20.02 0.73
C ARG A 1023 -20.53 -18.92 -0.23
N GLU A 1024 -19.29 -18.47 -0.12
CA GLU A 1024 -18.75 -17.32 -0.84
C GLU A 1024 -18.09 -17.70 -2.17
N ALA A 1025 -17.78 -19.00 -2.35
CA ALA A 1025 -17.14 -19.56 -3.53
C ALA A 1025 -15.92 -18.74 -4.04
N PRO A 1026 -14.95 -18.34 -3.19
CA PRO A 1026 -13.82 -17.53 -3.64
C PRO A 1026 -12.91 -18.27 -4.64
N LEU A 1027 -13.03 -19.60 -4.70
CA LEU A 1027 -12.41 -20.50 -5.65
C LEU A 1027 -13.31 -21.71 -5.84
N ALA A 1028 -13.05 -22.53 -6.85
CA ALA A 1028 -13.63 -23.84 -6.99
C ALA A 1028 -12.63 -24.92 -6.57
N THR A 1029 -12.91 -25.58 -5.44
CA THR A 1029 -12.12 -26.74 -4.98
C THR A 1029 -12.37 -27.91 -5.90
N LEU A 1030 -11.34 -28.65 -6.30
CA LEU A 1030 -11.47 -29.74 -7.26
C LEU A 1030 -11.15 -31.07 -6.59
N PHE A 1031 -9.88 -31.32 -6.21
CA PHE A 1031 -9.46 -32.61 -5.66
C PHE A 1031 -8.42 -32.48 -4.55
N HIS A 1032 -8.49 -33.38 -3.56
CA HIS A 1032 -7.36 -33.69 -2.71
C HIS A 1032 -6.53 -34.79 -3.38
N GLU A 1033 -5.21 -34.68 -3.34
CA GLU A 1033 -4.37 -35.65 -4.04
C GLU A 1033 -4.31 -36.96 -3.26
N ARG A 1034 -4.70 -38.04 -3.94
CA ARG A 1034 -4.34 -39.39 -3.52
C ARG A 1034 -3.01 -39.75 -4.16
N PHE A 1035 -1.98 -39.78 -3.33
CA PHE A 1035 -0.62 -40.04 -3.76
C PHE A 1035 -0.32 -41.54 -3.75
N PHE A 1036 0.33 -42.02 -4.81
CA PHE A 1036 0.69 -43.43 -5.00
C PHE A 1036 2.20 -43.61 -5.06
N VAL A 1037 2.66 -44.65 -4.36
CA VAL A 1037 4.07 -45.06 -4.35
C VAL A 1037 4.14 -46.51 -4.78
N LEU A 1038 4.99 -46.79 -5.76
CA LEU A 1038 5.38 -48.15 -6.13
C LEU A 1038 6.68 -48.49 -5.42
N GLN A 1039 6.77 -49.69 -4.90
CA GLN A 1039 8.01 -50.25 -4.36
C GLN A 1039 8.26 -51.62 -4.98
N LYS A 1040 9.54 -52.00 -5.10
CA LYS A 1040 9.89 -53.37 -5.51
C LYS A 1040 9.49 -54.37 -4.41
N PRO A 1041 9.23 -55.65 -4.77
CA PRO A 1041 8.87 -56.68 -3.81
C PRO A 1041 9.85 -56.85 -2.64
N GLU A 1042 11.14 -56.63 -2.91
CA GLU A 1042 12.25 -56.79 -1.96
C GLU A 1042 12.36 -55.60 -0.99
N VAL A 1043 11.73 -54.46 -1.31
CA VAL A 1043 11.77 -53.27 -0.44
C VAL A 1043 10.74 -53.43 0.68
N ARG A 1044 11.21 -53.42 1.92
CA ARG A 1044 10.38 -53.61 3.12
C ARG A 1044 10.51 -52.41 4.06
N GLY A 1045 9.52 -52.20 4.92
CA GLY A 1045 9.54 -51.13 5.94
C GLY A 1045 9.34 -49.70 5.44
N LEU A 1046 9.07 -49.50 4.13
CA LEU A 1046 8.76 -48.19 3.57
C LEU A 1046 7.38 -47.69 4.06
N ARG A 1047 7.32 -46.43 4.52
CA ARG A 1047 6.10 -45.79 5.01
C ARG A 1047 5.79 -44.53 4.22
N THR A 1048 4.51 -44.23 4.01
CA THR A 1048 4.05 -42.98 3.39
C THR A 1048 3.83 -41.88 4.44
N SER A 1049 3.84 -40.61 4.03
CA SER A 1049 3.56 -39.46 4.90
C SER A 1049 2.50 -38.54 4.29
N LEU A 1050 1.74 -37.82 5.11
CA LEU A 1050 0.73 -36.84 4.66
C LEU A 1050 1.35 -35.57 4.07
N VAL A 1051 2.58 -35.25 4.45
CA VAL A 1051 3.34 -34.07 3.98
C VAL A 1051 4.63 -34.49 3.28
N PRO A 1052 5.20 -33.65 2.40
CA PRO A 1052 6.55 -33.82 1.87
C PRO A 1052 7.62 -34.11 2.95
N PRO A 1053 8.49 -35.13 2.78
CA PRO A 1053 8.46 -36.16 1.73
C PRO A 1053 7.33 -37.17 1.88
N PRO A 1054 6.72 -37.59 0.75
CA PRO A 1054 5.61 -38.53 0.76
C PRO A 1054 6.01 -39.94 1.22
N VAL A 1055 7.31 -40.22 1.38
CA VAL A 1055 7.85 -41.48 1.88
C VAL A 1055 8.94 -41.26 2.94
N ARG A 1056 9.03 -42.18 3.89
CA ARG A 1056 10.03 -42.19 4.96
C ARG A 1056 10.94 -43.40 4.82
N TYR A 1057 12.25 -43.15 4.67
CA TYR A 1057 13.25 -44.19 4.39
C TYR A 1057 13.94 -44.76 5.64
N HIS A 1058 13.80 -44.13 6.81
CA HIS A 1058 14.60 -44.49 7.99
C HIS A 1058 14.32 -45.91 8.53
N GLY A 1059 13.11 -46.46 8.34
CA GLY A 1059 12.79 -47.85 8.69
C GLY A 1059 12.84 -48.83 7.52
N THR A 1060 13.31 -48.39 6.35
CA THR A 1060 13.33 -49.23 5.13
C THR A 1060 14.52 -50.17 5.12
N TRP A 1061 14.36 -51.37 4.57
CA TRP A 1061 15.40 -52.39 4.40
C TRP A 1061 15.16 -53.22 3.12
N ILE A 1062 16.19 -53.93 2.63
CA ILE A 1062 16.12 -54.76 1.41
C ILE A 1062 16.17 -56.25 1.77
N GLU A 1063 15.13 -56.98 1.39
CA GLU A 1063 15.07 -58.44 1.49
C GLU A 1063 15.95 -59.10 0.41
N GLU A 1064 16.79 -60.07 0.81
CA GLU A 1064 17.72 -60.81 -0.08
C GLU A 1064 17.06 -61.87 -0.98
#